data_AF-A0A8H6WQC9-F1
#
_entry.id   AF-A0A8H6WQC9-F1
#
_cell.length_a   1.000
_cell.length_b   1.000
_cell.length_c   1.000
_cell.angle_alpha   90.00
_cell.angle_beta   90.00
_cell.angle_gamma   90.00
#
_symmetry.space_group_name_H-M   'P 1'
#
loop_
_entity.id
_entity.type
_entity.pdbx_description
1 polymer ?
#
loop_
_entity_poly.entity_id
_entity_poly.type
_entity_poly.pdbx_seq_one_letter_code
_entity_poly.pdbx_strand_id
1 'polypeptide(L)'
;MPAFPLVAFLLLLASSAFALGVPDANVLPILPSDACTQIQGVISDASSVYFPTDLLGNYAADIAHWASSSTELSACSVEPGTAEDVAAILKVIATTRSPFAVKGGGHTANPGFSSTTGVHIAMTRFSEVVYDAGSETVRVGAGLIWDDVYASLEPFGVNVVGGRVSGVGVAGFTLGGGYSWKTNQYGLTVDTITAVQLVKPTGEVVSVTNDSDPELFFALKGGGNNFGIVTEFTLKTFPQTKIWGGLITYTADQIPAMNAAVAAFSANVTDPKAGIIPTYNTLLAQPGISHIMFYDAPTPPPGIFDEFLGIPHLTRDVGTRRFLDFVRASPANVTAGTRGAFHTVSLKSYTPTVIKAIANESQFWGAALTLAGATLISYDIEPFLADLYTHSVLPKAFPPTSAGPGHVPLNLYFAWTPALATSDRIMHDALRASAAQITQIALLDGQVGVDAAGLYPNYALKGTPLTRIYGEANLARMRKVKKTVDAGGCDGVGGLLPRAMPAFRSTLVLLAFSLAPTLAGATSSKKPSPAAVCAQIQGAVSAQTSVFFPTDVGGNYTADLEHWFPSSSQASACSVEPGSAKDVSTLVKILGKTRTPFAVKGGGHASNPGFSSTPGVHISMRRFNSVRYDEKSATAKVGAGLIWDEVYAALAPHGVNVVGGRVPGVGVAGFSLGGGYSWLTNQHGLTVDNLVAFDLVKPCGEAVVVTQKSDPDLFFALKGGGNNFGIVTAFTLKTYTQGQVWGGLVVYTVPNIDAVAAATTKFSTTVTDPKAAILPSFVSLAGVPVISHIMFYDGPTPPAGIFDDFLAIESVQSDAKTRSFLDFISATPTDVGGARGAFHSISLLQYTSTMMAAIVNETNFWGTLLAPSGVTFLSYDVEPFLPSIYTHGLPSAFPAARSEPAYLPLNLYWAWTTPETDELMYDAMRTSVARLTQLAIAEGQVGVDTAVVYPNYALFDTPLERIYGGNLGRLRGIKRRVDPEGVMGLAGGFKL
;
A
#
# COMPACT_ATOMS: atom_id res chain seq x y z
N MET A 1 14.76 -51.60 -14.29
CA MET A 1 14.97 -50.41 -13.44
C MET A 1 14.33 -49.22 -14.12
N PRO A 2 13.19 -48.69 -13.65
CA PRO A 2 12.66 -47.43 -14.16
C PRO A 2 12.81 -46.30 -13.16
N ALA A 3 13.09 -45.12 -13.71
CA ALA A 3 13.32 -43.86 -13.02
C ALA A 3 12.06 -43.36 -12.31
N PHE A 4 12.20 -43.07 -11.02
CA PHE A 4 11.25 -42.27 -10.23
C PHE A 4 11.23 -40.83 -10.77
N PRO A 5 10.06 -40.22 -11.06
CA PRO A 5 10.02 -38.82 -11.47
C PRO A 5 10.14 -37.90 -10.25
N LEU A 6 11.09 -36.98 -10.34
CA LEU A 6 11.54 -35.97 -9.38
C LEU A 6 10.44 -35.05 -8.79
N VAL A 7 9.21 -35.10 -9.32
CA VAL A 7 8.10 -34.20 -8.96
C VAL A 7 7.43 -34.60 -7.64
N ALA A 8 7.40 -35.91 -7.31
CA ALA A 8 6.87 -36.37 -6.03
C ALA A 8 7.79 -36.02 -4.84
N PHE A 9 9.09 -35.82 -5.09
CA PHE A 9 10.06 -35.44 -4.05
C PHE A 9 10.02 -33.93 -3.74
N LEU A 10 9.63 -33.10 -4.71
CA LEU A 10 9.46 -31.65 -4.52
C LEU A 10 8.20 -31.29 -3.71
N LEU A 11 7.16 -32.12 -3.76
CA LEU A 11 5.96 -31.98 -2.91
C LEU A 11 6.21 -32.33 -1.43
N LEU A 12 7.25 -33.13 -1.14
CA LEU A 12 7.66 -33.53 0.22
C LEU A 12 8.72 -32.62 0.84
N LEU A 13 9.43 -31.81 0.03
CA LEU A 13 10.44 -30.87 0.53
C LEU A 13 9.86 -29.49 0.90
N ALA A 14 8.64 -29.16 0.46
CA ALA A 14 7.95 -27.93 0.86
C ALA A 14 7.36 -28.00 2.29
N SER A 15 7.31 -29.18 2.91
CA SER A 15 6.71 -29.40 4.25
C SER A 15 7.74 -29.55 5.38
N SER A 16 9.04 -29.35 5.13
CA SER A 16 10.08 -29.57 6.13
C SER A 16 11.18 -28.50 6.12
N ALA A 17 10.80 -27.22 6.21
CA ALA A 17 11.60 -26.13 6.80
C ALA A 17 10.85 -24.78 6.73
N PHE A 18 9.61 -24.71 7.21
CA PHE A 18 9.02 -23.43 7.58
C PHE A 18 8.99 -23.38 9.11
N ALA A 19 10.06 -22.83 9.68
CA ALA A 19 9.99 -22.33 11.03
C ALA A 19 8.76 -21.40 11.10
N LEU A 20 7.89 -21.61 12.08
CA LEU A 20 6.85 -20.67 12.46
C LEU A 20 7.48 -19.28 12.42
N GLY A 21 7.05 -18.45 11.47
CA GLY A 21 7.59 -17.10 11.29
C GLY A 21 7.24 -16.27 12.51
N VAL A 22 8.10 -16.30 13.52
CA VAL A 22 8.08 -15.32 14.61
C VAL A 22 8.51 -13.99 13.98
N PRO A 23 7.77 -12.89 14.15
CA PRO A 23 8.23 -11.56 13.73
C PRO A 23 9.60 -11.25 14.32
N ASP A 24 10.42 -10.50 13.61
CA ASP A 24 11.78 -10.09 14.00
C ASP A 24 11.96 -9.87 15.51
N ALA A 25 12.96 -10.55 16.08
CA ALA A 25 13.26 -10.62 17.51
C ALA A 25 13.86 -9.32 18.10
N ASN A 26 13.21 -8.18 17.85
CA ASN A 26 13.39 -6.93 18.60
C ASN A 26 12.14 -6.61 19.43
N VAL A 27 11.69 -7.58 20.24
CA VAL A 27 10.60 -7.39 21.20
C VAL A 27 11.19 -6.81 22.48
N LEU A 28 11.13 -5.47 22.61
CA LEU A 28 11.24 -4.85 23.94
C LEU A 28 10.15 -5.46 24.85
N PRO A 29 10.44 -5.80 26.12
CA PRO A 29 9.45 -6.42 27.00
C PRO A 29 8.25 -5.46 27.17
N ILE A 30 7.12 -5.81 26.53
CA ILE A 30 5.86 -5.12 26.72
C ILE A 30 5.41 -5.47 28.13
N LEU A 31 5.39 -4.48 29.03
CA LEU A 31 4.86 -4.65 30.38
C LEU A 31 3.40 -5.12 30.29
N PRO A 32 2.94 -6.04 31.17
CA PRO A 32 1.55 -6.51 31.20
C PRO A 32 0.58 -5.33 31.22
N SER A 33 -0.40 -5.32 30.31
CA SER A 33 -1.44 -4.29 30.37
C SER A 33 -2.25 -4.43 31.67
N ASP A 34 -2.78 -3.31 32.17
CA ASP A 34 -3.64 -3.27 33.37
C ASP A 34 -4.80 -4.28 33.26
N ALA A 35 -5.41 -4.40 32.08
CA ALA A 35 -6.49 -5.36 31.85
C ALA A 35 -6.05 -6.83 31.92
N CYS A 36 -4.88 -7.18 31.38
CA CYS A 36 -4.37 -8.55 31.44
C CYS A 36 -4.13 -8.99 32.90
N THR A 37 -3.60 -8.08 33.73
CA THR A 37 -3.37 -8.33 35.15
C THR A 37 -4.69 -8.48 35.92
N GLN A 38 -5.66 -7.61 35.65
CA GLN A 38 -6.99 -7.70 36.26
C GLN A 38 -7.73 -8.98 35.84
N ILE A 39 -7.67 -9.37 34.57
CA ILE A 39 -8.25 -10.63 34.07
C ILE A 39 -7.64 -11.81 34.83
N GLN A 40 -6.31 -11.87 34.95
CA GLN A 40 -5.64 -12.94 35.68
C GLN A 40 -6.11 -13.07 37.15
N GLY A 41 -6.54 -11.97 37.77
CA GLY A 41 -7.03 -11.95 39.14
C GLY A 41 -8.50 -12.32 39.34
N VAL A 42 -9.31 -12.42 38.28
CA VAL A 42 -10.76 -12.64 38.38
C VAL A 42 -11.27 -13.92 37.70
N ILE A 43 -10.48 -14.52 36.80
CA ILE A 43 -10.82 -15.78 36.15
C ILE A 43 -10.57 -16.97 37.07
N SER A 44 -11.32 -18.05 36.87
CA SER A 44 -11.22 -19.29 37.66
C SER A 44 -9.98 -20.13 37.30
N ASP A 45 -9.69 -21.14 38.12
CA ASP A 45 -8.61 -22.12 37.89
C ASP A 45 -8.82 -22.99 36.63
N ALA A 46 -10.01 -22.95 36.01
CA ALA A 46 -10.27 -23.57 34.71
C ALA A 46 -9.68 -22.78 33.53
N SER A 47 -9.30 -21.52 33.77
CA SER A 47 -8.81 -20.56 32.77
C SER A 47 -7.30 -20.31 32.88
N SER A 48 -6.71 -19.67 31.88
CA SER A 48 -5.29 -19.28 31.90
C SER A 48 -5.04 -17.97 31.16
N VAL A 49 -4.02 -17.22 31.58
CA VAL A 49 -3.51 -16.02 30.90
C VAL A 49 -2.05 -16.24 30.53
N TYR A 50 -1.69 -15.99 29.27
CA TYR A 50 -0.31 -16.06 28.78
C TYR A 50 0.14 -14.71 28.25
N PHE A 51 1.45 -14.46 28.33
CA PHE A 51 2.07 -13.18 28.00
C PHE A 51 3.12 -13.35 26.89
N PRO A 52 3.50 -12.27 26.18
CA PRO A 52 4.45 -12.32 25.07
C PRO A 52 5.83 -12.92 25.38
N THR A 53 6.19 -13.09 26.66
CA THR A 53 7.41 -13.80 27.05
C THR A 53 7.35 -15.30 26.82
N ASP A 54 6.16 -15.87 26.61
CA ASP A 54 5.93 -17.28 26.29
C ASP A 54 5.97 -17.53 24.76
N LEU A 55 7.11 -17.17 24.14
CA LEU A 55 7.27 -17.16 22.67
C LEU A 55 7.25 -18.55 22.01
N LEU A 56 7.31 -19.63 22.79
CA LEU A 56 7.28 -21.02 22.30
C LEU A 56 6.15 -21.86 22.92
N GLY A 57 5.29 -21.25 23.73
CA GLY A 57 4.20 -21.92 24.43
C GLY A 57 2.82 -21.49 23.95
N ASN A 58 1.88 -21.46 24.89
CA ASN A 58 0.45 -21.30 24.59
C ASN A 58 0.15 -19.91 24.04
N TYR A 59 0.89 -18.86 24.46
CA TYR A 59 0.70 -17.52 23.90
C TYR A 59 0.88 -17.50 22.37
N ALA A 60 1.97 -18.12 21.86
CA ALA A 60 2.25 -18.13 20.42
C ALA A 60 1.18 -18.93 19.64
N ALA A 61 0.70 -20.04 20.20
CA ALA A 61 -0.38 -20.84 19.62
C ALA A 61 -1.72 -20.09 19.64
N ASP A 62 -2.00 -19.37 20.72
CA ASP A 62 -3.22 -18.60 20.91
C ASP A 62 -3.34 -17.45 19.92
N ILE A 63 -2.25 -16.77 19.57
CA ILE A 63 -2.33 -15.63 18.63
C ILE A 63 -2.20 -16.05 17.17
N ALA A 64 -1.73 -17.28 16.89
CA ALA A 64 -1.49 -17.77 15.54
C ALA A 64 -2.79 -17.89 14.73
N HIS A 65 -2.70 -17.53 13.45
CA HIS A 65 -3.76 -17.66 12.45
C HIS A 65 -3.26 -18.44 11.24
N TRP A 66 -4.21 -19.03 10.51
CA TRP A 66 -3.90 -19.73 9.26
C TRP A 66 -3.29 -18.78 8.21
N ALA A 67 -3.83 -17.56 8.07
CA ALA A 67 -3.22 -16.50 7.28
C ALA A 67 -2.35 -15.61 8.19
N SER A 68 -1.05 -15.50 7.90
CA SER A 68 -0.12 -14.73 8.73
C SER A 68 -0.41 -13.23 8.73
N SER A 69 -1.06 -12.70 7.68
CA SER A 69 -1.56 -11.31 7.63
C SER A 69 -2.57 -11.00 8.73
N SER A 70 -3.23 -12.01 9.31
CA SER A 70 -4.21 -11.84 10.39
C SER A 70 -3.63 -12.03 11.78
N THR A 71 -2.34 -12.34 11.94
CA THR A 71 -1.71 -12.48 13.27
C THR A 71 -1.22 -11.11 13.76
N GLU A 72 -1.57 -10.75 15.00
CA GLU A 72 -1.07 -9.54 15.69
C GLU A 72 -0.53 -9.92 17.07
N LEU A 73 0.51 -9.22 17.53
CA LEU A 73 1.05 -9.39 18.87
C LEU A 73 0.13 -8.72 19.89
N SER A 74 -0.58 -9.51 20.67
CA SER A 74 -1.47 -9.05 21.74
C SER A 74 -0.71 -8.77 23.05
N ALA A 75 -1.26 -7.92 23.92
CA ALA A 75 -0.70 -7.68 25.24
C ALA A 75 -0.72 -8.93 26.15
N CYS A 76 -1.72 -9.79 25.95
CA CYS A 76 -1.81 -11.14 26.51
C CYS A 76 -2.77 -11.98 25.68
N SER A 77 -2.68 -13.31 25.81
CA SER A 77 -3.76 -14.22 25.44
C SER A 77 -4.44 -14.77 26.68
N VAL A 78 -5.74 -15.04 26.59
CA VAL A 78 -6.57 -15.56 27.67
C VAL A 78 -7.35 -16.74 27.13
N GLU A 79 -7.22 -17.89 27.79
CA GLU A 79 -8.01 -19.09 27.54
C GLU A 79 -9.09 -19.23 28.62
N PRO A 80 -10.32 -18.73 28.41
CA PRO A 80 -11.42 -18.94 29.34
C PRO A 80 -11.83 -20.43 29.39
N GLY A 81 -11.99 -20.98 30.60
CA GLY A 81 -12.44 -22.35 30.82
C GLY A 81 -13.96 -22.50 30.98
N THR A 82 -14.68 -21.42 31.29
CA THR A 82 -16.15 -21.44 31.53
C THR A 82 -16.83 -20.21 30.92
N ALA A 83 -18.16 -20.28 30.72
CA ALA A 83 -18.93 -19.13 30.22
C ALA A 83 -18.91 -17.96 31.22
N GLU A 84 -18.86 -18.26 32.52
CA GLU A 84 -18.72 -17.30 33.60
C GLU A 84 -17.36 -16.58 33.55
N ASP A 85 -16.28 -17.28 33.18
CA ASP A 85 -14.96 -16.66 32.97
C ASP A 85 -14.97 -15.72 31.77
N VAL A 86 -15.64 -16.08 30.67
CA VAL A 86 -15.86 -15.17 29.53
C VAL A 86 -16.60 -13.90 29.99
N ALA A 87 -17.62 -14.05 30.85
CA ALA A 87 -18.35 -12.92 31.41
C ALA A 87 -17.47 -12.04 32.31
N ALA A 88 -16.62 -12.63 33.14
CA ALA A 88 -15.66 -11.91 33.98
C ALA A 88 -14.65 -11.12 33.13
N ILE A 89 -14.12 -11.73 32.08
CA ILE A 89 -13.21 -11.09 31.11
C ILE A 89 -13.88 -9.88 30.46
N LEU A 90 -15.12 -10.03 29.97
CA LEU A 90 -15.86 -8.93 29.34
C LEU A 90 -16.11 -7.77 30.30
N LYS A 91 -16.36 -8.03 31.59
CA LYS A 91 -16.53 -6.98 32.61
C LYS A 91 -15.24 -6.20 32.85
N VAL A 92 -14.10 -6.88 32.91
CA VAL A 92 -12.79 -6.21 33.01
C VAL A 92 -12.55 -5.36 31.78
N ILE A 93 -12.71 -5.92 30.58
CA ILE A 93 -12.55 -5.20 29.29
C ILE A 93 -13.44 -3.96 29.21
N ALA A 94 -14.70 -4.07 29.64
CA ALA A 94 -15.64 -2.94 29.66
C ALA A 94 -15.17 -1.81 30.61
N THR A 95 -14.56 -2.18 31.73
CA THR A 95 -14.04 -1.25 32.74
C THR A 95 -12.74 -0.58 32.28
N THR A 96 -11.80 -1.37 31.77
CA THR A 96 -10.48 -0.90 31.33
C THR A 96 -10.48 -0.28 29.93
N ARG A 97 -11.56 -0.47 29.16
CA ARG A 97 -11.69 -0.04 27.77
C ARG A 97 -10.59 -0.59 26.86
N SER A 98 -10.12 -1.80 27.16
CA SER A 98 -9.06 -2.44 26.38
C SER A 98 -9.60 -2.97 25.04
N PRO A 99 -8.86 -2.80 23.93
CA PRO A 99 -9.20 -3.49 22.70
C PRO A 99 -9.08 -4.99 22.91
N PHE A 100 -9.95 -5.77 22.28
CA PHE A 100 -9.92 -7.22 22.37
C PHE A 100 -10.36 -7.87 21.07
N ALA A 101 -9.98 -9.14 20.90
CA ALA A 101 -10.46 -9.99 19.83
C ALA A 101 -10.75 -11.38 20.36
N VAL A 102 -11.60 -12.13 19.65
CA VAL A 102 -12.01 -13.49 20.03
C VAL A 102 -11.65 -14.42 18.90
N LYS A 103 -10.93 -15.51 19.22
CA LYS A 103 -10.51 -16.53 18.27
C LYS A 103 -11.03 -17.90 18.66
N GLY A 104 -11.76 -18.53 17.74
CA GLY A 104 -11.94 -19.99 17.72
C GLY A 104 -10.74 -20.64 16.99
N GLY A 105 -10.99 -21.19 15.80
CA GLY A 105 -9.95 -21.85 15.00
C GLY A 105 -8.99 -20.95 14.18
N GLY A 106 -9.21 -19.63 14.09
CA GLY A 106 -8.22 -18.72 13.49
C GLY A 106 -8.05 -18.73 11.96
N HIS A 107 -9.10 -19.12 11.20
CA HIS A 107 -9.05 -19.26 9.73
C HIS A 107 -9.44 -17.97 8.96
N THR A 108 -9.66 -16.83 9.63
CA THR A 108 -9.95 -15.57 8.92
C THR A 108 -8.68 -15.02 8.26
N ALA A 109 -8.85 -14.36 7.11
CA ALA A 109 -7.78 -13.67 6.40
C ALA A 109 -7.81 -12.15 6.60
N ASN A 110 -8.83 -11.61 7.28
CA ASN A 110 -8.97 -10.18 7.51
C ASN A 110 -8.21 -9.72 8.78
N PRO A 111 -7.21 -8.83 8.65
CA PRO A 111 -6.46 -8.34 9.81
C PRO A 111 -7.35 -7.56 10.79
N GLY A 112 -7.25 -7.91 12.09
CA GLY A 112 -8.01 -7.29 13.18
C GLY A 112 -9.44 -7.81 13.36
N PHE A 113 -9.83 -8.91 12.69
CA PHE A 113 -11.17 -9.52 12.88
C PHE A 113 -11.19 -10.49 14.08
N SER A 114 -10.19 -11.36 14.17
CA SER A 114 -9.95 -12.24 15.33
C SER A 114 -8.58 -12.05 15.95
N SER A 115 -7.94 -10.91 15.67
CA SER A 115 -6.64 -10.50 16.21
C SER A 115 -6.69 -9.07 16.75
N THR A 116 -5.76 -8.77 17.65
CA THR A 116 -5.68 -7.48 18.33
C THR A 116 -4.30 -7.28 18.93
N THR A 117 -3.91 -6.03 19.17
CA THR A 117 -2.79 -5.67 20.04
C THR A 117 -3.15 -5.62 21.53
N GLY A 118 -4.44 -5.74 21.89
CA GLY A 118 -4.93 -5.73 23.26
C GLY A 118 -5.07 -7.13 23.89
N VAL A 119 -6.26 -7.48 24.36
CA VAL A 119 -6.55 -8.79 24.99
C VAL A 119 -7.02 -9.79 23.94
N HIS A 120 -6.27 -10.87 23.73
CA HIS A 120 -6.66 -11.94 22.82
C HIS A 120 -7.41 -13.04 23.57
N ILE A 121 -8.69 -13.26 23.27
CA ILE A 121 -9.51 -14.30 23.91
C ILE A 121 -9.50 -15.55 23.02
N ALA A 122 -8.74 -16.57 23.43
CA ALA A 122 -8.62 -17.85 22.73
C ALA A 122 -9.62 -18.86 23.30
N MET A 123 -10.61 -19.26 22.48
CA MET A 123 -11.71 -20.13 22.93
C MET A 123 -11.32 -21.62 23.00
N THR A 124 -10.02 -21.96 22.95
CA THR A 124 -9.46 -23.31 22.79
C THR A 124 -10.01 -24.34 23.79
N ARG A 125 -10.37 -23.91 24.99
CA ARG A 125 -10.91 -24.77 26.05
C ARG A 125 -12.38 -25.17 25.85
N PHE A 126 -13.14 -24.42 25.06
CA PHE A 126 -14.51 -24.79 24.66
C PHE A 126 -14.47 -25.84 23.55
N SER A 127 -14.07 -27.06 23.93
CA SER A 127 -13.72 -28.17 23.03
C SER A 127 -14.64 -29.39 23.13
N GLU A 128 -15.78 -29.27 23.82
CA GLU A 128 -16.69 -30.39 23.99
C GLU A 128 -17.56 -30.66 22.76
N VAL A 129 -17.80 -31.94 22.47
CA VAL A 129 -18.77 -32.43 21.49
C VAL A 129 -19.69 -33.44 22.18
N VAL A 130 -20.96 -33.09 22.34
CA VAL A 130 -21.94 -33.94 23.03
C VAL A 130 -23.11 -34.25 22.10
N TYR A 131 -23.16 -35.48 21.61
CA TYR A 131 -24.25 -35.98 20.76
C TYR A 131 -25.43 -36.48 21.60
N ASP A 132 -26.65 -36.09 21.20
CA ASP A 132 -27.91 -36.58 21.75
C ASP A 132 -28.73 -37.27 20.64
N ALA A 133 -28.80 -38.60 20.72
CA ALA A 133 -29.56 -39.42 19.79
C ALA A 133 -31.08 -39.24 19.93
N GLY A 134 -31.57 -38.84 21.11
CA GLY A 134 -33.00 -38.66 21.37
C GLY A 134 -33.58 -37.42 20.68
N SER A 135 -32.79 -36.36 20.58
CA SER A 135 -33.16 -35.11 19.90
C SER A 135 -32.53 -34.96 18.51
N GLU A 136 -31.71 -35.91 18.07
CA GLU A 136 -30.92 -35.85 16.82
C GLU A 136 -30.08 -34.57 16.71
N THR A 137 -29.55 -34.09 17.83
CA THR A 137 -28.73 -32.87 17.90
C THR A 137 -27.35 -33.14 18.49
N VAL A 138 -26.42 -32.24 18.21
CA VAL A 138 -25.10 -32.22 18.83
C VAL A 138 -24.84 -30.84 19.42
N ARG A 139 -24.30 -30.80 20.64
CA ARG A 139 -23.73 -29.59 21.22
C ARG A 139 -22.23 -29.54 20.93
N VAL A 140 -21.76 -28.41 20.43
CA VAL A 140 -20.39 -28.22 19.93
C VAL A 140 -19.81 -26.94 20.52
N GLY A 141 -18.67 -27.07 21.20
CA GLY A 141 -17.93 -25.93 21.75
C GLY A 141 -17.38 -25.00 20.66
N ALA A 142 -17.38 -23.69 20.95
CA ALA A 142 -16.97 -22.65 20.03
C ALA A 142 -15.45 -22.62 19.70
N GLY A 143 -14.64 -23.30 20.52
CA GLY A 143 -13.19 -23.42 20.35
C GLY A 143 -12.74 -24.42 19.30
N LEU A 144 -13.64 -25.32 18.88
CA LEU A 144 -13.31 -26.43 17.99
C LEU A 144 -13.00 -26.00 16.56
N ILE A 145 -12.27 -26.87 15.86
CA ILE A 145 -12.27 -26.94 14.40
C ILE A 145 -13.20 -28.07 13.94
N TRP A 146 -13.67 -27.99 12.68
CA TRP A 146 -14.64 -28.97 12.17
C TRP A 146 -14.09 -30.42 12.12
N ASP A 147 -12.77 -30.59 11.98
CA ASP A 147 -12.11 -31.91 12.03
C ASP A 147 -12.48 -32.70 13.30
N ASP A 148 -12.47 -32.03 14.45
CA ASP A 148 -12.70 -32.64 15.76
C ASP A 148 -14.18 -33.03 15.92
N VAL A 149 -15.08 -32.20 15.39
CA VAL A 149 -16.52 -32.46 15.38
C VAL A 149 -16.83 -33.69 14.54
N TYR A 150 -16.27 -33.77 13.33
CA TYR A 150 -16.46 -34.92 12.45
C TYR A 150 -15.88 -36.20 13.05
N ALA A 151 -14.69 -36.12 13.65
CA ALA A 151 -14.08 -37.27 14.33
C ALA A 151 -14.94 -37.78 15.48
N SER A 152 -15.54 -36.86 16.25
CA SER A 152 -16.38 -37.20 17.41
C SER A 152 -17.73 -37.80 17.02
N LEU A 153 -18.29 -37.41 15.87
CA LEU A 153 -19.60 -37.88 15.40
C LEU A 153 -19.53 -39.17 14.56
N GLU A 154 -18.38 -39.46 13.94
CA GLU A 154 -18.19 -40.65 13.10
C GLU A 154 -18.61 -41.98 13.77
N PRO A 155 -18.29 -42.26 15.05
CA PRO A 155 -18.71 -43.50 15.72
C PRO A 155 -20.22 -43.68 15.85
N PHE A 156 -20.98 -42.58 15.83
CA PHE A 156 -22.45 -42.59 15.94
C PHE A 156 -23.14 -42.70 14.58
N GLY A 157 -22.39 -42.72 13.48
CA GLY A 157 -22.96 -42.81 12.12
C GLY A 157 -23.76 -41.57 11.73
N VAL A 158 -23.44 -40.41 12.30
CA VAL A 158 -24.06 -39.12 12.00
C VAL A 158 -23.01 -38.06 11.69
N ASN A 159 -23.45 -36.94 11.11
CA ASN A 159 -22.63 -35.80 10.75
C ASN A 159 -23.47 -34.51 10.81
N VAL A 160 -22.83 -33.36 10.60
CA VAL A 160 -23.42 -32.02 10.63
C VAL A 160 -23.13 -31.27 9.33
N VAL A 161 -23.84 -30.16 9.11
CA VAL A 161 -23.50 -29.19 8.07
C VAL A 161 -22.35 -28.34 8.60
N GLY A 162 -21.10 -28.74 8.32
CA GLY A 162 -19.88 -28.07 8.79
C GLY A 162 -18.92 -27.68 7.67
N GLY A 163 -17.72 -27.21 8.04
CA GLY A 163 -16.67 -26.76 7.11
C GLY A 163 -16.21 -27.81 6.09
N ARG A 164 -15.85 -27.35 4.89
CA ARG A 164 -15.48 -28.21 3.74
C ARG A 164 -14.03 -28.68 3.73
N VAL A 165 -13.15 -27.97 4.43
CA VAL A 165 -11.70 -28.20 4.47
C VAL A 165 -11.20 -28.21 5.91
N SER A 166 -10.05 -28.84 6.13
CA SER A 166 -9.43 -28.98 7.46
C SER A 166 -9.02 -27.63 8.05
N GLY A 167 -9.04 -27.53 9.38
CA GLY A 167 -8.54 -26.36 10.12
C GLY A 167 -9.53 -25.18 10.24
N VAL A 168 -10.72 -25.29 9.66
CA VAL A 168 -11.75 -24.25 9.77
C VAL A 168 -12.39 -24.29 11.16
N GLY A 169 -12.33 -23.17 11.88
CA GLY A 169 -12.95 -23.02 13.21
C GLY A 169 -14.49 -23.00 13.16
N VAL A 170 -15.12 -23.64 14.15
CA VAL A 170 -16.58 -23.79 14.26
C VAL A 170 -17.28 -22.44 14.39
N ALA A 171 -16.87 -21.59 15.35
CA ALA A 171 -17.62 -20.39 15.70
C ALA A 171 -17.70 -19.35 14.56
N GLY A 172 -16.54 -18.93 14.02
CA GLY A 172 -16.51 -17.91 12.96
C GLY A 172 -17.23 -18.36 11.69
N PHE A 173 -17.00 -19.62 11.27
CA PHE A 173 -17.68 -20.21 10.13
C PHE A 173 -19.20 -20.23 10.31
N THR A 174 -19.67 -20.70 11.48
CA THR A 174 -21.10 -20.82 11.80
C THR A 174 -21.77 -19.45 11.88
N LEU A 175 -21.16 -18.49 12.59
CA LEU A 175 -21.72 -17.14 12.76
C LEU A 175 -21.74 -16.31 11.48
N GLY A 176 -20.99 -16.71 10.44
CA GLY A 176 -21.00 -16.08 9.12
C GLY A 176 -21.87 -16.79 8.07
N GLY A 177 -22.57 -17.88 8.40
CA GLY A 177 -23.47 -18.62 7.50
C GLY A 177 -23.07 -20.08 7.32
N GLY A 178 -21.87 -20.33 6.81
CA GLY A 178 -21.24 -21.66 6.71
C GLY A 178 -21.70 -22.51 5.51
N TYR A 179 -20.88 -22.57 4.45
CA TYR A 179 -21.04 -23.49 3.32
C TYR A 179 -20.38 -24.87 3.59
N SER A 180 -21.13 -25.93 3.32
CA SER A 180 -20.75 -27.32 3.57
C SER A 180 -20.84 -28.17 2.30
N TRP A 181 -20.20 -29.34 2.31
CA TRP A 181 -20.43 -30.37 1.30
C TRP A 181 -21.87 -30.89 1.29
N LYS A 182 -22.59 -30.74 2.41
CA LYS A 182 -24.01 -31.10 2.54
C LYS A 182 -24.98 -29.96 2.28
N THR A 183 -24.51 -28.81 1.81
CA THR A 183 -25.35 -27.62 1.70
C THR A 183 -26.51 -27.78 0.73
N ASN A 184 -26.32 -28.48 -0.39
CA ASN A 184 -27.42 -28.80 -1.32
C ASN A 184 -28.50 -29.70 -0.69
N GLN A 185 -28.19 -30.45 0.37
CA GLN A 185 -29.15 -31.34 1.04
C GLN A 185 -29.90 -30.64 2.17
N TYR A 186 -29.21 -29.79 2.94
CA TYR A 186 -29.69 -29.32 4.24
C TYR A 186 -29.57 -27.81 4.46
N GLY A 187 -29.09 -27.05 3.46
CA GLY A 187 -28.90 -25.60 3.53
C GLY A 187 -27.57 -25.18 4.17
N LEU A 188 -27.52 -23.94 4.66
CA LEU A 188 -26.34 -23.40 5.32
C LEU A 188 -26.20 -23.96 6.74
N THR A 189 -25.02 -23.85 7.32
CA THR A 189 -24.80 -24.27 8.72
C THR A 189 -25.76 -23.57 9.67
N VAL A 190 -25.98 -22.26 9.47
CA VAL A 190 -26.95 -21.47 10.24
C VAL A 190 -28.38 -22.01 10.19
N ASP A 191 -28.76 -22.75 9.14
CA ASP A 191 -30.10 -23.33 9.00
C ASP A 191 -30.32 -24.53 9.93
N THR A 192 -29.23 -25.14 10.38
CA THR A 192 -29.25 -26.32 11.24
C THR A 192 -29.11 -26.01 12.72
N ILE A 193 -28.84 -24.75 13.08
CA ILE A 193 -28.76 -24.30 14.48
C ILE A 193 -30.14 -24.34 15.14
N THR A 194 -30.23 -24.98 16.30
CA THR A 194 -31.43 -25.04 17.15
C THR A 194 -31.30 -24.22 18.42
N ALA A 195 -30.08 -24.06 18.95
CA ALA A 195 -29.78 -23.23 20.12
C ALA A 195 -28.34 -22.69 20.09
N VAL A 196 -28.09 -21.58 20.78
CA VAL A 196 -26.77 -20.98 20.96
C VAL A 196 -26.59 -20.57 22.43
N GLN A 197 -25.50 -21.00 23.06
CA GLN A 197 -25.08 -20.44 24.36
C GLN A 197 -24.24 -19.19 24.12
N LEU A 198 -24.70 -18.05 24.63
CA LEU A 198 -24.13 -16.73 24.39
C LEU A 198 -23.81 -16.04 25.71
N VAL A 199 -22.61 -15.47 25.81
CA VAL A 199 -22.27 -14.50 26.83
C VAL A 199 -22.47 -13.10 26.27
N LYS A 200 -23.48 -12.39 26.78
CA LYS A 200 -23.80 -11.02 26.35
C LYS A 200 -22.73 -10.02 26.82
N PRO A 201 -22.67 -8.81 26.22
CA PRO A 201 -21.77 -7.75 26.69
C PRO A 201 -21.94 -7.37 28.18
N THR A 202 -23.12 -7.60 28.76
CA THR A 202 -23.40 -7.41 30.18
C THR A 202 -22.74 -8.46 31.10
N GLY A 203 -22.21 -9.54 30.51
CA GLY A 203 -21.73 -10.73 31.23
C GLY A 203 -22.84 -11.71 31.61
N GLU A 204 -24.06 -11.55 31.10
CA GLU A 204 -25.13 -12.53 31.26
C GLU A 204 -24.89 -13.73 30.33
N VAL A 205 -24.88 -14.95 30.88
CA VAL A 205 -24.83 -16.20 30.11
C VAL A 205 -26.26 -16.63 29.81
N VAL A 206 -26.61 -16.78 28.52
CA VAL A 206 -27.96 -17.14 28.08
C VAL A 206 -27.94 -18.26 27.06
N SER A 207 -29.00 -19.09 27.06
CA SER A 207 -29.30 -20.00 25.96
C SER A 207 -30.35 -19.35 25.05
N VAL A 208 -29.98 -19.11 23.80
CA VAL A 208 -30.81 -18.43 22.80
C VAL A 208 -31.37 -19.45 21.81
N THR A 209 -32.69 -19.55 21.75
CA THR A 209 -33.45 -20.30 20.75
C THR A 209 -34.44 -19.37 20.05
N ASN A 210 -35.10 -19.87 19.00
CA ASN A 210 -36.18 -19.13 18.35
C ASN A 210 -37.34 -18.81 19.30
N ASP A 211 -37.62 -19.67 20.28
CA ASP A 211 -38.74 -19.50 21.19
C ASP A 211 -38.39 -18.59 22.37
N SER A 212 -37.11 -18.56 22.78
CA SER A 212 -36.67 -17.73 23.91
C SER A 212 -36.41 -16.28 23.52
N ASP A 213 -35.74 -16.04 22.38
CA ASP A 213 -35.43 -14.70 21.86
C ASP A 213 -35.26 -14.75 20.32
N PRO A 214 -36.37 -14.70 19.56
CA PRO A 214 -36.35 -14.86 18.10
C PRO A 214 -35.56 -13.77 17.38
N GLU A 215 -35.46 -12.57 17.94
CA GLU A 215 -34.74 -11.45 17.32
C GLU A 215 -33.22 -11.61 17.49
N LEU A 216 -32.77 -12.00 18.68
CA LEU A 216 -31.35 -12.32 18.91
C LEU A 216 -30.94 -13.58 18.17
N PHE A 217 -31.80 -14.61 18.14
CA PHE A 217 -31.54 -15.85 17.40
C PHE A 217 -31.40 -15.59 15.89
N PHE A 218 -32.26 -14.75 15.31
CA PHE A 218 -32.12 -14.26 13.93
C PHE A 218 -30.74 -13.62 13.69
N ALA A 219 -30.29 -12.77 14.61
CA ALA A 219 -29.07 -11.99 14.46
C ALA A 219 -27.79 -12.84 14.57
N LEU A 220 -27.80 -13.86 15.45
CA LEU A 220 -26.69 -14.82 15.60
C LEU A 220 -26.55 -15.74 14.38
N LYS A 221 -27.61 -15.92 13.60
CA LYS A 221 -27.61 -16.68 12.35
C LYS A 221 -27.10 -15.85 11.17
N GLY A 222 -25.78 -15.63 11.14
CA GLY A 222 -25.08 -14.94 10.05
C GLY A 222 -24.54 -13.55 10.38
N GLY A 223 -24.85 -12.99 11.56
CA GLY A 223 -24.45 -11.64 11.97
C GLY A 223 -23.09 -11.52 12.66
N GLY A 224 -22.27 -12.58 12.69
CA GLY A 224 -20.96 -12.57 13.33
C GLY A 224 -21.01 -12.44 14.87
N ASN A 225 -19.89 -12.06 15.47
CA ASN A 225 -19.72 -11.89 16.93
C ASN A 225 -20.24 -10.54 17.47
N ASN A 226 -21.12 -9.86 16.73
CA ASN A 226 -21.60 -8.51 17.07
C ASN A 226 -22.47 -8.45 18.34
N PHE A 227 -23.00 -9.57 18.81
CA PHE A 227 -24.02 -9.60 19.87
C PHE A 227 -23.54 -10.24 21.17
N GLY A 228 -22.26 -10.65 21.24
CA GLY A 228 -21.66 -11.32 22.38
C GLY A 228 -20.69 -12.40 21.96
N ILE A 229 -20.18 -13.17 22.93
CA ILE A 229 -19.27 -14.29 22.69
C ILE A 229 -20.05 -15.59 22.79
N VAL A 230 -20.09 -16.36 21.70
CA VAL A 230 -20.69 -17.69 21.70
C VAL A 230 -19.72 -18.70 22.26
N THR A 231 -20.20 -19.52 23.19
CA THR A 231 -19.43 -20.59 23.85
C THR A 231 -19.80 -21.98 23.32
N GLU A 232 -21.06 -22.18 22.90
CA GLU A 232 -21.58 -23.46 22.42
C GLU A 232 -22.68 -23.27 21.35
N PHE A 233 -22.71 -24.16 20.36
CA PHE A 233 -23.80 -24.28 19.37
C PHE A 233 -24.51 -25.62 19.55
N THR A 234 -25.84 -25.64 19.45
CA THR A 234 -26.61 -26.88 19.25
C THR A 234 -27.04 -26.97 17.79
N LEU A 235 -26.61 -28.03 17.10
CA LEU A 235 -26.83 -28.26 15.68
C LEU A 235 -27.64 -29.55 15.45
N LYS A 236 -28.45 -29.57 14.39
CA LYS A 236 -29.06 -30.82 13.89
C LYS A 236 -27.98 -31.75 13.33
N THR A 237 -28.15 -33.04 13.59
CA THR A 237 -27.32 -34.10 13.02
C THR A 237 -28.07 -34.85 11.92
N PHE A 238 -27.33 -35.44 10.99
CA PHE A 238 -27.86 -36.17 9.84
C PHE A 238 -27.12 -37.51 9.71
N PRO A 239 -27.79 -38.59 9.29
CA PRO A 239 -27.13 -39.86 9.03
C PRO A 239 -25.94 -39.71 8.07
N GLN A 240 -24.83 -40.39 8.39
CA GLN A 240 -23.62 -40.37 7.59
C GLN A 240 -23.01 -41.76 7.48
N THR A 241 -22.78 -42.17 6.23
CA THR A 241 -21.94 -43.33 5.88
C THR A 241 -20.63 -42.87 5.25
N LYS A 242 -19.88 -43.77 4.60
CA LYS A 242 -18.81 -43.36 3.67
C LYS A 242 -19.37 -42.50 2.54
N ILE A 243 -18.51 -41.64 2.00
CA ILE A 243 -18.77 -40.80 0.83
C ILE A 243 -17.90 -41.27 -0.34
N TRP A 244 -18.16 -40.77 -1.54
CA TRP A 244 -17.28 -40.91 -2.70
C TRP A 244 -16.79 -39.52 -3.10
N GLY A 245 -15.49 -39.36 -3.30
CA GLY A 245 -14.94 -38.07 -3.66
C GLY A 245 -13.43 -38.00 -3.55
N GLY A 246 -12.90 -36.83 -3.85
CA GLY A 246 -11.49 -36.50 -3.73
C GLY A 246 -11.05 -35.41 -4.69
N LEU A 247 -9.76 -35.39 -5.06
CA LEU A 247 -9.13 -34.32 -5.82
C LEU A 247 -8.57 -34.84 -7.15
N ILE A 248 -8.81 -34.09 -8.23
CA ILE A 248 -8.15 -34.26 -9.53
C ILE A 248 -7.42 -32.97 -9.88
N THR A 249 -6.21 -33.08 -10.41
CA THR A 249 -5.42 -31.94 -10.90
C THR A 249 -5.30 -32.01 -12.41
N TYR A 250 -5.62 -30.91 -13.10
CA TYR A 250 -5.55 -30.79 -14.55
C TYR A 250 -4.53 -29.71 -14.94
N THR A 251 -3.85 -29.93 -16.06
CA THR A 251 -2.91 -28.98 -16.67
C THR A 251 -3.65 -27.92 -17.49
N ALA A 252 -3.00 -26.78 -17.75
CA ALA A 252 -3.61 -25.62 -18.41
C ALA A 252 -4.24 -25.92 -19.79
N ASP A 253 -3.70 -26.87 -20.54
CA ASP A 253 -4.23 -27.29 -21.84
C ASP A 253 -5.63 -27.92 -21.75
N GLN A 254 -6.04 -28.36 -20.56
CA GLN A 254 -7.36 -28.94 -20.29
C GLN A 254 -8.41 -27.92 -19.85
N ILE A 255 -8.02 -26.64 -19.66
CA ILE A 255 -8.95 -25.55 -19.28
C ILE A 255 -10.20 -25.50 -20.17
N PRO A 256 -10.12 -25.60 -21.52
CA PRO A 256 -11.32 -25.57 -22.35
C PRO A 256 -12.28 -26.75 -22.11
N ALA A 257 -11.75 -27.96 -21.89
CA ALA A 257 -12.55 -29.14 -21.60
C ALA A 257 -13.22 -29.03 -20.22
N MET A 258 -12.47 -28.54 -19.23
CA MET A 258 -13.01 -28.24 -17.89
C MET A 258 -14.08 -27.16 -17.94
N ASN A 259 -13.89 -26.08 -18.70
CA ASN A 259 -14.91 -25.03 -18.84
C ASN A 259 -16.25 -25.62 -19.34
N ALA A 260 -16.20 -26.52 -20.32
CA ALA A 260 -17.38 -27.18 -20.86
C ALA A 260 -18.05 -28.10 -19.83
N ALA A 261 -17.27 -28.97 -19.16
CA ALA A 261 -17.80 -29.90 -18.16
C ALA A 261 -18.38 -29.18 -16.93
N VAL A 262 -17.75 -28.08 -16.48
CA VAL A 262 -18.26 -27.26 -15.38
C VAL A 262 -19.57 -26.56 -15.76
N ALA A 263 -19.68 -26.03 -16.99
CA ALA A 263 -20.93 -25.44 -17.48
C ALA A 263 -22.05 -26.49 -17.56
N ALA A 264 -21.75 -27.68 -18.08
CA ALA A 264 -22.72 -28.77 -18.20
C ALA A 264 -23.19 -29.27 -16.82
N PHE A 265 -22.27 -29.48 -15.87
CA PHE A 265 -22.62 -29.87 -14.51
C PHE A 265 -23.48 -28.80 -13.83
N SER A 266 -23.07 -27.53 -13.90
CA SER A 266 -23.80 -26.41 -13.28
C SER A 266 -25.21 -26.23 -13.83
N ALA A 267 -25.44 -26.56 -15.11
CA ALA A 267 -26.74 -26.44 -15.75
C ALA A 267 -27.67 -27.63 -15.47
N ASN A 268 -27.11 -28.84 -15.29
CA ASN A 268 -27.88 -30.09 -15.34
C ASN A 268 -27.94 -30.86 -14.02
N VAL A 269 -27.07 -30.56 -13.05
CA VAL A 269 -27.08 -31.27 -11.76
C VAL A 269 -28.39 -31.02 -11.01
N THR A 270 -29.03 -32.10 -10.59
CA THR A 270 -30.27 -32.07 -9.80
C THR A 270 -30.20 -32.96 -8.56
N ASP A 271 -29.18 -33.81 -8.45
CA ASP A 271 -28.96 -34.64 -7.27
C ASP A 271 -28.31 -33.81 -6.15
N PRO A 272 -29.00 -33.55 -5.02
CA PRO A 272 -28.46 -32.73 -3.94
C PRO A 272 -27.25 -33.36 -3.25
N LYS A 273 -26.98 -34.65 -3.45
CA LYS A 273 -25.80 -35.33 -2.90
C LYS A 273 -24.51 -35.02 -3.67
N ALA A 274 -24.61 -34.55 -4.91
CA ALA A 274 -23.47 -34.26 -5.75
C ALA A 274 -22.98 -32.82 -5.56
N GLY A 275 -21.66 -32.66 -5.45
CA GLY A 275 -21.01 -31.35 -5.38
C GLY A 275 -19.64 -31.37 -6.03
N ILE A 276 -19.22 -30.22 -6.56
CA ILE A 276 -17.89 -30.01 -7.13
C ILE A 276 -17.33 -28.66 -6.69
N ILE A 277 -16.00 -28.54 -6.67
CA ILE A 277 -15.27 -27.27 -6.59
C ILE A 277 -14.12 -27.31 -7.61
N PRO A 278 -14.35 -26.88 -8.85
CA PRO A 278 -13.26 -26.62 -9.79
C PRO A 278 -12.63 -25.27 -9.48
N THR A 279 -11.38 -25.33 -9.03
CA THR A 279 -10.55 -24.18 -8.71
C THR A 279 -9.60 -23.88 -9.86
N TYR A 280 -9.81 -22.77 -10.57
CA TYR A 280 -8.86 -22.25 -11.56
C TYR A 280 -7.76 -21.53 -10.79
N ASN A 281 -6.55 -22.06 -10.83
CA ASN A 281 -5.45 -21.52 -10.05
C ASN A 281 -4.16 -21.34 -10.84
N THR A 282 -3.36 -20.41 -10.35
CA THR A 282 -1.95 -20.29 -10.69
C THR A 282 -1.14 -20.59 -9.44
N LEU A 283 -0.42 -21.71 -9.45
CA LEU A 283 0.48 -22.14 -8.37
C LEU A 283 1.91 -22.09 -8.90
N LEU A 284 2.80 -21.38 -8.20
CA LEU A 284 4.20 -21.18 -8.63
C LEU A 284 4.31 -20.66 -10.09
N ALA A 285 3.46 -19.69 -10.44
CA ALA A 285 3.36 -19.10 -11.78
C ALA A 285 2.94 -20.06 -12.91
N GLN A 286 2.45 -21.26 -12.58
CA GLN A 286 1.92 -22.21 -13.57
C GLN A 286 0.39 -22.28 -13.47
N PRO A 287 -0.36 -22.00 -14.55
CA PRO A 287 -1.80 -22.13 -14.55
C PRO A 287 -2.24 -23.60 -14.56
N GLY A 288 -3.36 -23.90 -13.89
CA GLY A 288 -3.94 -25.23 -13.83
C GLY A 288 -5.30 -25.22 -13.14
N ILE A 289 -5.85 -26.42 -12.92
CA ILE A 289 -7.12 -26.59 -12.22
C ILE A 289 -6.97 -27.66 -11.13
N SER A 290 -7.34 -27.31 -9.91
CA SER A 290 -7.57 -28.26 -8.81
C SER A 290 -9.07 -28.49 -8.67
N HIS A 291 -9.52 -29.73 -8.86
CA HIS A 291 -10.94 -30.05 -8.91
C HIS A 291 -11.33 -31.03 -7.82
N ILE A 292 -12.11 -30.56 -6.84
CA ILE A 292 -12.63 -31.39 -5.77
C ILE A 292 -14.02 -31.89 -6.16
N MET A 293 -14.26 -33.19 -5.98
CA MET A 293 -15.54 -33.85 -6.28
C MET A 293 -16.08 -34.52 -5.01
N PHE A 294 -17.40 -34.47 -4.82
CA PHE A 294 -18.08 -34.98 -3.64
C PHE A 294 -19.42 -35.63 -3.99
N TYR A 295 -19.67 -36.79 -3.40
CA TYR A 295 -20.95 -37.47 -3.39
C TYR A 295 -21.28 -38.04 -2.01
N ASP A 296 -22.41 -37.66 -1.42
CA ASP A 296 -22.86 -38.11 -0.09
C ASP A 296 -23.45 -39.53 -0.09
N ALA A 297 -22.68 -40.48 -0.62
CA ALA A 297 -22.87 -41.93 -0.50
C ALA A 297 -21.59 -42.65 -0.95
N PRO A 298 -21.41 -43.96 -0.66
CA PRO A 298 -20.21 -44.69 -1.06
C PRO A 298 -19.98 -44.80 -2.57
N THR A 299 -21.01 -44.60 -3.40
CA THR A 299 -20.95 -44.75 -4.86
C THR A 299 -21.90 -43.76 -5.53
N PRO A 300 -21.42 -42.95 -6.51
CA PRO A 300 -22.28 -42.04 -7.27
C PRO A 300 -23.06 -42.80 -8.37
N PRO A 301 -24.28 -42.33 -8.72
CA PRO A 301 -24.97 -42.75 -9.93
C PRO A 301 -24.10 -42.58 -11.20
N PRO A 302 -24.16 -43.50 -12.17
CA PRO A 302 -23.49 -43.34 -13.45
C PRO A 302 -23.88 -42.03 -14.15
N GLY A 303 -22.95 -41.40 -14.86
CA GLY A 303 -23.22 -40.20 -15.66
C GLY A 303 -23.07 -38.87 -14.93
N ILE A 304 -23.09 -38.82 -13.59
CA ILE A 304 -23.01 -37.54 -12.86
C ILE A 304 -21.62 -36.89 -13.00
N PHE A 305 -20.57 -37.70 -13.00
CA PHE A 305 -19.18 -37.25 -12.95
C PHE A 305 -18.35 -37.69 -14.17
N ASP A 306 -18.97 -38.42 -15.11
CA ASP A 306 -18.29 -39.10 -16.20
C ASP A 306 -17.51 -38.15 -17.10
N GLU A 307 -18.04 -36.95 -17.37
CA GLU A 307 -17.36 -35.93 -18.15
C GLU A 307 -16.02 -35.51 -17.52
N PHE A 308 -16.00 -35.25 -16.21
CA PHE A 308 -14.78 -34.87 -15.50
C PHE A 308 -13.77 -36.03 -15.40
N LEU A 309 -14.27 -37.25 -15.21
CA LEU A 309 -13.43 -38.46 -15.11
C LEU A 309 -12.82 -38.85 -16.46
N GLY A 310 -13.39 -38.40 -17.57
CA GLY A 310 -12.89 -38.62 -18.93
C GLY A 310 -11.82 -37.62 -19.38
N ILE A 311 -11.66 -36.47 -18.70
CA ILE A 311 -10.66 -35.46 -19.05
C ILE A 311 -9.25 -35.96 -18.65
N PRO A 312 -8.23 -35.85 -19.55
CA PRO A 312 -6.84 -36.13 -19.21
C PRO A 312 -6.38 -35.32 -18.00
N HIS A 313 -5.72 -35.96 -17.02
CA HIS A 313 -5.36 -35.33 -15.75
C HIS A 313 -3.90 -35.63 -15.37
N LEU A 314 -3.34 -34.75 -14.54
CA LEU A 314 -2.00 -34.90 -13.98
C LEU A 314 -2.00 -35.86 -12.79
N THR A 315 -2.94 -35.67 -11.86
CA THR A 315 -3.12 -36.53 -10.68
C THR A 315 -4.59 -36.78 -10.44
N ARG A 316 -4.93 -37.96 -9.90
CA ARG A 316 -6.29 -38.32 -9.51
C ARG A 316 -6.27 -39.12 -8.22
N ASP A 317 -6.90 -38.58 -7.20
CA ASP A 317 -7.22 -39.27 -5.95
C ASP A 317 -8.72 -39.14 -5.69
N VAL A 318 -9.52 -40.04 -6.26
CA VAL A 318 -10.98 -40.03 -6.11
C VAL A 318 -11.47 -41.45 -5.82
N GLY A 319 -12.26 -41.61 -4.75
CA GLY A 319 -12.83 -42.90 -4.40
C GLY A 319 -13.64 -42.88 -3.11
N THR A 320 -14.16 -44.04 -2.73
CA THR A 320 -14.94 -44.22 -1.50
C THR A 320 -14.05 -44.05 -0.27
N ARG A 321 -14.41 -43.14 0.63
CA ARG A 321 -13.64 -42.82 1.85
C ARG A 321 -14.52 -42.33 2.99
N ARG A 322 -13.94 -42.18 4.18
CA ARG A 322 -14.61 -41.54 5.32
C ARG A 322 -14.74 -40.04 5.05
N PHE A 323 -15.76 -39.41 5.64
CA PHE A 323 -16.01 -37.98 5.46
C PHE A 323 -14.82 -37.14 5.95
N LEU A 324 -14.29 -37.46 7.13
CA LEU A 324 -13.13 -36.76 7.70
C LEU A 324 -11.87 -36.92 6.85
N ASP A 325 -11.62 -38.12 6.30
CA ASP A 325 -10.47 -38.36 5.41
C ASP A 325 -10.55 -37.48 4.15
N PHE A 326 -11.75 -37.27 3.62
CA PHE A 326 -11.98 -36.38 2.48
C PHE A 326 -11.73 -34.90 2.83
N VAL A 327 -12.23 -34.43 3.97
CA VAL A 327 -11.99 -33.05 4.45
C VAL A 327 -10.48 -32.80 4.65
N ARG A 328 -9.75 -33.78 5.19
CA ARG A 328 -8.28 -33.70 5.41
C ARG A 328 -7.46 -33.83 4.14
N ALA A 329 -8.00 -34.47 3.10
CA ALA A 329 -7.33 -34.59 1.80
C ALA A 329 -7.39 -33.29 0.96
N SER A 330 -8.19 -32.30 1.38
CA SER A 330 -8.31 -31.03 0.66
C SER A 330 -7.06 -30.15 0.85
N PRO A 331 -6.55 -29.48 -0.20
CA PRO A 331 -5.25 -28.79 -0.18
C PRO A 331 -5.24 -27.43 0.55
N ALA A 332 -6.15 -27.20 1.51
CA ALA A 332 -6.30 -25.91 2.18
C ALA A 332 -5.07 -25.45 2.99
N ASN A 333 -4.24 -26.39 3.46
CA ASN A 333 -3.02 -26.06 4.22
C ASN A 333 -1.79 -25.77 3.35
N VAL A 334 -1.90 -25.85 2.01
CA VAL A 334 -0.78 -25.52 1.12
C VAL A 334 -0.33 -24.07 1.26
N THR A 335 -1.25 -23.17 1.63
CA THR A 335 -0.98 -21.74 1.87
C THR A 335 -1.02 -21.36 3.35
N ALA A 336 -1.01 -22.32 4.27
CA ALA A 336 -0.94 -22.02 5.70
C ALA A 336 0.35 -21.25 6.03
N GLY A 337 0.24 -20.17 6.80
CA GLY A 337 1.35 -19.30 7.18
C GLY A 337 1.71 -18.25 6.12
N THR A 338 1.15 -18.30 4.91
CA THR A 338 1.29 -17.19 3.94
C THR A 338 0.38 -16.02 4.33
N ARG A 339 0.61 -14.87 3.71
CA ARG A 339 -0.40 -13.80 3.68
C ARG A 339 -1.51 -14.24 2.73
N GLY A 340 -2.73 -13.77 2.95
CA GLY A 340 -3.83 -14.10 2.05
C GLY A 340 -5.05 -13.21 2.25
N ALA A 341 -5.93 -13.22 1.25
CA ALA A 341 -7.20 -12.51 1.26
C ALA A 341 -8.24 -13.23 0.40
N PHE A 342 -9.50 -13.19 0.84
CA PHE A 342 -10.66 -13.73 0.12
C PHE A 342 -11.55 -12.61 -0.42
N HIS A 343 -12.27 -12.89 -1.51
CA HIS A 343 -13.37 -12.07 -1.99
C HIS A 343 -14.44 -12.97 -2.61
N THR A 344 -15.70 -12.54 -2.59
CA THR A 344 -16.79 -13.25 -3.27
C THR A 344 -17.37 -12.42 -4.41
N VAL A 345 -17.77 -13.09 -5.48
CA VAL A 345 -18.68 -12.55 -6.49
C VAL A 345 -19.97 -13.35 -6.42
N SER A 346 -21.11 -12.66 -6.35
CA SER A 346 -22.42 -13.32 -6.38
C SER A 346 -22.89 -13.40 -7.83
N LEU A 347 -23.27 -14.58 -8.28
CA LEU A 347 -23.71 -14.86 -9.66
C LEU A 347 -25.12 -15.48 -9.63
N LYS A 348 -25.86 -15.45 -10.73
CA LYS A 348 -27.10 -16.24 -10.89
C LYS A 348 -26.82 -17.64 -11.42
N SER A 349 -25.81 -17.78 -12.27
CA SER A 349 -25.41 -19.06 -12.85
C SER A 349 -23.98 -19.00 -13.38
N TYR A 350 -23.36 -20.17 -13.51
CA TYR A 350 -22.06 -20.35 -14.15
C TYR A 350 -22.23 -20.62 -15.64
N THR A 351 -22.49 -19.57 -16.42
CA THR A 351 -22.59 -19.68 -17.89
C THR A 351 -21.20 -19.91 -18.50
N PRO A 352 -21.14 -20.43 -19.75
CA PRO A 352 -19.86 -20.55 -20.46
C PRO A 352 -19.09 -19.22 -20.57
N THR A 353 -19.79 -18.09 -20.70
CA THR A 353 -19.20 -16.75 -20.74
C THR A 353 -18.49 -16.41 -19.43
N VAL A 354 -19.17 -16.61 -18.30
CA VAL A 354 -18.64 -16.29 -16.97
C VAL A 354 -17.50 -17.24 -16.60
N ILE A 355 -17.63 -18.54 -16.88
CA ILE A 355 -16.56 -19.53 -16.64
C ILE A 355 -15.30 -19.17 -17.45
N LYS A 356 -15.46 -18.79 -18.71
CA LYS A 356 -14.34 -18.33 -19.54
C LYS A 356 -13.68 -17.07 -18.96
N ALA A 357 -14.47 -16.13 -18.44
CA ALA A 357 -13.93 -14.94 -17.78
C ALA A 357 -13.12 -15.28 -16.52
N ILE A 358 -13.62 -16.20 -15.69
CA ILE A 358 -12.92 -16.71 -14.51
C ILE A 358 -11.57 -17.32 -14.91
N ALA A 359 -11.55 -18.18 -15.93
CA ALA A 359 -10.32 -18.78 -16.43
C ALA A 359 -9.32 -17.71 -16.91
N ASN A 360 -9.77 -16.72 -17.69
CA ASN A 360 -8.92 -15.64 -18.18
C ASN A 360 -8.35 -14.77 -17.05
N GLU A 361 -9.19 -14.38 -16.08
CA GLU A 361 -8.76 -13.59 -14.92
C GLU A 361 -7.72 -14.36 -14.10
N SER A 362 -7.92 -15.66 -13.90
CA SER A 362 -6.97 -16.51 -13.16
C SER A 362 -5.57 -16.55 -13.81
N GLN A 363 -5.51 -16.57 -15.14
CA GLN A 363 -4.25 -16.57 -15.89
C GLN A 363 -3.61 -15.19 -15.89
N PHE A 364 -4.41 -14.13 -16.10
CA PHE A 364 -3.92 -12.75 -16.13
C PHE A 364 -3.30 -12.35 -14.79
N TRP A 365 -4.06 -12.47 -13.69
CA TRP A 365 -3.57 -12.10 -12.37
C TRP A 365 -2.48 -13.05 -11.86
N GLY A 366 -2.56 -14.33 -12.21
CA GLY A 366 -1.51 -15.31 -11.95
C GLY A 366 -0.16 -14.86 -12.50
N ALA A 367 -0.12 -14.45 -13.77
CA ALA A 367 1.10 -13.92 -14.39
C ALA A 367 1.50 -12.56 -13.80
N ALA A 368 0.55 -11.62 -13.68
CA ALA A 368 0.81 -10.24 -13.27
C ALA A 368 1.35 -10.11 -11.83
N LEU A 369 0.88 -10.97 -10.91
CA LEU A 369 1.20 -10.88 -9.49
C LEU A 369 2.35 -11.78 -9.06
N THR A 370 2.89 -12.61 -9.96
CA THR A 370 4.04 -13.49 -9.66
C THR A 370 5.23 -12.66 -9.13
N LEU A 371 5.58 -11.57 -9.82
CA LEU A 371 6.66 -10.66 -9.39
C LEU A 371 6.28 -9.76 -8.20
N ALA A 372 5.02 -9.79 -7.75
CA ALA A 372 4.57 -9.13 -6.53
C ALA A 372 4.56 -10.10 -5.32
N GLY A 373 5.06 -11.33 -5.49
CA GLY A 373 5.17 -12.32 -4.43
C GLY A 373 3.96 -13.22 -4.27
N ALA A 374 3.03 -13.25 -5.23
CA ALA A 374 1.90 -14.18 -5.23
C ALA A 374 2.40 -15.62 -5.22
N THR A 375 1.89 -16.41 -4.28
CA THR A 375 2.17 -17.86 -4.15
C THR A 375 1.01 -18.70 -4.67
N LEU A 376 -0.22 -18.19 -4.56
CA LEU A 376 -1.43 -18.79 -5.13
C LEU A 376 -2.39 -17.69 -5.55
N ILE A 377 -2.91 -17.79 -6.76
CA ILE A 377 -4.04 -17.00 -7.27
C ILE A 377 -5.12 -17.99 -7.66
N SER A 378 -6.27 -18.00 -6.97
CA SER A 378 -7.30 -19.02 -7.19
C SER A 378 -8.72 -18.47 -7.26
N TYR A 379 -9.53 -19.14 -8.08
CA TYR A 379 -10.94 -18.85 -8.33
C TYR A 379 -11.72 -20.15 -8.20
N ASP A 380 -12.51 -20.29 -7.13
CA ASP A 380 -13.26 -21.50 -6.80
C ASP A 380 -14.71 -21.34 -7.25
N ILE A 381 -15.09 -22.13 -8.24
CA ILE A 381 -16.47 -22.24 -8.70
C ILE A 381 -17.22 -23.17 -7.75
N GLU A 382 -18.34 -22.71 -7.21
CA GLU A 382 -19.13 -23.46 -6.24
C GLU A 382 -20.59 -23.57 -6.72
N PRO A 383 -20.92 -24.54 -7.59
CA PRO A 383 -22.27 -24.71 -8.11
C PRO A 383 -23.17 -25.33 -7.04
N PHE A 384 -24.04 -24.52 -6.46
CA PHE A 384 -25.12 -24.96 -5.59
C PHE A 384 -26.45 -25.03 -6.35
N LEU A 385 -27.38 -25.85 -5.84
CA LEU A 385 -28.74 -25.91 -6.35
C LEU A 385 -29.51 -24.60 -6.05
N ALA A 386 -30.52 -24.32 -6.87
CA ALA A 386 -31.26 -23.05 -6.81
C ALA A 386 -32.01 -22.83 -5.48
N ASP A 387 -32.26 -23.89 -4.72
CA ASP A 387 -32.92 -23.90 -3.41
C ASP A 387 -31.97 -23.65 -2.23
N LEU A 388 -30.67 -23.40 -2.48
CA LEU A 388 -29.59 -23.12 -1.51
C LEU A 388 -30.03 -22.34 -0.26
N TYR A 389 -30.81 -21.26 -0.45
CA TYR A 389 -31.19 -20.36 0.64
C TYR A 389 -32.58 -20.62 1.25
N THR A 390 -33.28 -21.67 0.80
CA THR A 390 -34.69 -21.95 1.13
C THR A 390 -34.92 -23.15 2.06
N HIS A 391 -33.87 -23.85 2.48
CA HIS A 391 -33.96 -25.02 3.38
C HIS A 391 -34.46 -24.73 4.81
N SER A 392 -34.55 -23.45 5.21
CA SER A 392 -35.09 -23.04 6.51
C SER A 392 -36.09 -21.91 6.34
N VAL A 393 -37.23 -22.04 7.04
CA VAL A 393 -38.26 -21.01 7.16
C VAL A 393 -37.96 -19.98 8.26
N LEU A 394 -37.01 -20.29 9.16
CA LEU A 394 -36.63 -19.37 10.23
C LEU A 394 -35.81 -18.20 9.66
N PRO A 395 -36.11 -16.95 10.08
CA PRO A 395 -35.31 -15.79 9.70
C PRO A 395 -33.84 -15.92 10.11
N LYS A 396 -32.96 -15.38 9.28
CA LYS A 396 -31.50 -15.33 9.49
C LYS A 396 -30.92 -14.02 8.95
N ALA A 397 -29.86 -13.52 9.58
CA ALA A 397 -29.19 -12.28 9.18
C ALA A 397 -28.53 -12.40 7.80
N PHE A 398 -27.91 -13.55 7.53
CA PHE A 398 -27.39 -13.92 6.21
C PHE A 398 -28.00 -15.26 5.75
N PRO A 399 -28.38 -15.40 4.47
CA PRO A 399 -28.36 -14.38 3.41
C PRO A 399 -29.47 -13.31 3.60
N PRO A 400 -29.31 -12.11 3.00
CA PRO A 400 -30.36 -11.10 3.02
C PRO A 400 -31.55 -11.47 2.16
N THR A 401 -32.74 -10.96 2.47
CA THR A 401 -33.94 -11.16 1.63
C THR A 401 -33.76 -10.66 0.20
N SER A 402 -32.91 -9.64 0.00
CA SER A 402 -32.49 -9.14 -1.31
C SER A 402 -31.58 -10.08 -2.10
N ALA A 403 -31.03 -11.13 -1.48
CA ALA A 403 -30.31 -12.18 -2.19
C ALA A 403 -31.24 -13.04 -3.06
N GLY A 404 -32.56 -13.01 -2.85
CA GLY A 404 -33.53 -13.78 -3.62
C GLY A 404 -33.25 -15.30 -3.68
N PRO A 405 -34.15 -16.09 -4.30
CA PRO A 405 -33.81 -17.43 -4.77
C PRO A 405 -32.82 -17.32 -5.94
N GLY A 406 -31.82 -18.20 -6.01
CA GLY A 406 -31.03 -18.42 -7.23
C GLY A 406 -29.73 -17.61 -7.41
N HIS A 407 -29.05 -17.19 -6.34
CA HIS A 407 -27.65 -16.74 -6.46
C HIS A 407 -26.67 -17.80 -5.94
N VAL A 408 -25.57 -17.98 -6.67
CA VAL A 408 -24.45 -18.87 -6.35
C VAL A 408 -23.16 -18.05 -6.15
N PRO A 409 -22.31 -18.40 -5.17
CA PRO A 409 -21.09 -17.67 -4.88
C PRO A 409 -19.93 -18.17 -5.74
N LEU A 410 -19.13 -17.26 -6.27
CA LEU A 410 -17.77 -17.51 -6.75
C LEU A 410 -16.79 -17.01 -5.69
N ASN A 411 -15.86 -17.86 -5.25
CA ASN A 411 -14.82 -17.47 -4.31
C ASN A 411 -13.53 -17.12 -5.05
N LEU A 412 -12.90 -16.01 -4.69
CA LEU A 412 -11.57 -15.62 -5.13
C LEU A 412 -10.66 -15.65 -3.91
N TYR A 413 -9.50 -16.29 -4.04
CA TYR A 413 -8.52 -16.37 -2.97
C TYR A 413 -7.10 -16.13 -3.50
N PHE A 414 -6.48 -15.06 -3.00
CA PHE A 414 -5.10 -14.73 -3.33
C PHE A 414 -4.23 -14.92 -2.10
N ALA A 415 -3.07 -15.55 -2.28
CA ALA A 415 -2.06 -15.80 -1.25
C ALA A 415 -0.69 -15.28 -1.73
N TRP A 416 0.10 -14.72 -0.82
CA TRP A 416 1.42 -14.18 -1.13
C TRP A 416 2.41 -14.32 0.02
N THR A 417 3.70 -14.19 -0.32
CA THR A 417 4.80 -14.38 0.64
C THR A 417 4.72 -13.41 1.83
N PRO A 418 4.96 -13.89 3.06
CA PRO A 418 5.11 -13.03 4.25
C PRO A 418 6.22 -11.98 4.13
N ALA A 419 7.25 -12.23 3.31
CA ALA A 419 8.41 -11.36 3.17
C ALA A 419 8.09 -9.99 2.52
N LEU A 420 6.93 -9.83 1.88
CA LEU A 420 6.55 -8.62 1.16
C LEU A 420 5.24 -8.03 1.71
N ALA A 421 5.27 -7.53 2.96
CA ALA A 421 4.12 -6.85 3.55
C ALA A 421 3.65 -5.62 2.74
N THR A 422 4.54 -5.01 1.95
CA THR A 422 4.23 -3.93 1.02
C THR A 422 3.30 -4.37 -0.13
N SER A 423 3.25 -5.67 -0.45
CA SER A 423 2.38 -6.21 -1.51
C SER A 423 0.91 -6.33 -1.09
N ASP A 424 0.56 -6.14 0.19
CA ASP A 424 -0.81 -6.30 0.67
C ASP A 424 -1.78 -5.48 -0.16
N ARG A 425 -1.48 -4.19 -0.37
CA ARG A 425 -2.38 -3.31 -1.13
C ARG A 425 -2.58 -3.79 -2.56
N ILE A 426 -1.50 -4.14 -3.25
CA ILE A 426 -1.54 -4.62 -4.64
C ILE A 426 -2.41 -5.87 -4.75
N MET A 427 -2.28 -6.81 -3.81
CA MET A 427 -3.05 -8.05 -3.80
C MET A 427 -4.53 -7.79 -3.54
N HIS A 428 -4.86 -6.92 -2.58
CA HIS A 428 -6.24 -6.54 -2.28
C HIS A 428 -6.90 -5.77 -3.43
N ASP A 429 -6.18 -4.86 -4.07
CA ASP A 429 -6.68 -4.06 -5.19
C ASP A 429 -6.89 -4.94 -6.43
N ALA A 430 -5.95 -5.83 -6.74
CA ALA A 430 -6.10 -6.83 -7.81
C ALA A 430 -7.32 -7.73 -7.58
N LEU A 431 -7.50 -8.21 -6.34
CA LEU A 431 -8.63 -9.05 -5.97
C LEU A 431 -9.97 -8.32 -6.16
N ARG A 432 -10.05 -7.04 -5.77
CA ARG A 432 -11.24 -6.19 -5.99
C ARG A 432 -11.48 -5.90 -7.47
N ALA A 433 -10.42 -5.59 -8.23
CA ALA A 433 -10.50 -5.33 -9.66
C ALA A 433 -11.01 -6.56 -10.42
N SER A 434 -10.49 -7.75 -10.09
CA SER A 434 -10.93 -9.01 -10.68
C SER A 434 -12.39 -9.32 -10.35
N ALA A 435 -12.80 -9.15 -9.08
CA ALA A 435 -14.19 -9.33 -8.67
C ALA A 435 -15.14 -8.37 -9.42
N ALA A 436 -14.75 -7.10 -9.58
CA ALA A 436 -15.52 -6.11 -10.34
C ALA A 436 -15.63 -6.46 -11.82
N GLN A 437 -14.53 -6.93 -12.45
CA GLN A 437 -14.51 -7.35 -13.84
C GLN A 437 -15.44 -8.54 -14.09
N ILE A 438 -15.39 -9.57 -13.24
CA ILE A 438 -16.28 -10.73 -13.35
C ILE A 438 -17.74 -10.34 -13.14
N THR A 439 -18.01 -9.45 -12.17
CA THR A 439 -19.37 -8.91 -11.94
C THR A 439 -19.88 -8.19 -13.19
N GLN A 440 -19.05 -7.36 -13.82
CA GLN A 440 -19.42 -6.63 -15.03
C GLN A 440 -19.69 -7.58 -16.20
N ILE A 441 -18.89 -8.64 -16.36
CA ILE A 441 -19.13 -9.66 -17.39
C ILE A 441 -20.43 -10.40 -17.13
N ALA A 442 -20.74 -10.75 -15.87
CA ALA A 442 -22.00 -11.39 -15.52
C ALA A 442 -23.22 -10.49 -15.85
N LEU A 443 -23.11 -9.18 -15.61
CA LEU A 443 -24.15 -8.22 -16.02
C LEU A 443 -24.34 -8.18 -17.55
N LEU A 444 -23.24 -8.15 -18.31
CA LEU A 444 -23.27 -8.19 -19.78
C LEU A 444 -23.83 -9.51 -20.32
N ASP A 445 -23.62 -10.59 -19.58
CA ASP A 445 -24.18 -11.92 -19.84
C ASP A 445 -25.64 -12.06 -19.38
N GLY A 446 -26.28 -10.95 -18.97
CA GLY A 446 -27.71 -10.89 -18.66
C GLY A 446 -28.09 -11.24 -17.22
N GLN A 447 -27.11 -11.40 -16.32
CA GLN A 447 -27.36 -11.72 -14.90
C GLN A 447 -27.74 -10.47 -14.09
N VAL A 448 -28.90 -9.89 -14.38
CA VAL A 448 -29.35 -8.63 -13.73
C VAL A 448 -29.44 -8.76 -12.21
N GLY A 449 -28.82 -7.83 -11.48
CA GLY A 449 -28.89 -7.69 -10.01
C GLY A 449 -27.74 -8.32 -9.22
N VAL A 450 -26.78 -8.96 -9.90
CA VAL A 450 -25.59 -9.56 -9.27
C VAL A 450 -24.68 -8.54 -8.56
N ASP A 451 -24.67 -7.30 -9.04
CA ASP A 451 -23.92 -6.16 -8.48
C ASP A 451 -24.50 -5.64 -7.16
N ALA A 452 -25.78 -5.91 -6.90
CA ALA A 452 -26.47 -5.57 -5.65
C ALA A 452 -26.69 -6.78 -4.72
N ALA A 453 -26.35 -7.99 -5.17
CA ALA A 453 -26.54 -9.22 -4.41
C ALA A 453 -25.65 -9.26 -3.15
N GLY A 454 -26.14 -9.98 -2.13
CA GLY A 454 -25.46 -10.17 -0.87
C GLY A 454 -24.15 -10.94 -1.04
N LEU A 455 -23.07 -10.47 -0.40
CA LEU A 455 -21.77 -11.13 -0.37
C LEU A 455 -21.65 -12.00 0.88
N TYR A 456 -20.99 -13.15 0.74
CA TYR A 456 -20.80 -14.08 1.86
C TYR A 456 -19.88 -13.48 2.95
N PRO A 457 -20.35 -13.36 4.21
CA PRO A 457 -19.64 -12.64 5.26
C PRO A 457 -18.22 -13.16 5.52
N ASN A 458 -18.02 -14.48 5.48
CA ASN A 458 -16.73 -15.10 5.81
C ASN A 458 -15.64 -14.86 4.76
N TYR A 459 -16.01 -14.45 3.54
CA TYR A 459 -15.09 -14.13 2.45
C TYR A 459 -15.10 -12.64 2.08
N ALA A 460 -15.90 -11.82 2.77
CA ALA A 460 -15.98 -10.39 2.51
C ALA A 460 -14.70 -9.68 3.00
N LEU A 461 -14.05 -8.92 2.12
CA LEU A 461 -12.88 -8.13 2.49
C LEU A 461 -13.22 -7.09 3.56
N LYS A 462 -12.23 -6.80 4.41
CA LYS A 462 -12.26 -5.64 5.30
C LYS A 462 -12.63 -4.36 4.53
N GLY A 463 -13.62 -3.63 5.05
CA GLY A 463 -14.16 -2.42 4.43
C GLY A 463 -15.33 -2.63 3.47
N THR A 464 -15.74 -3.89 3.21
CA THR A 464 -16.98 -4.17 2.48
C THR A 464 -18.18 -3.52 3.18
N PRO A 465 -19.01 -2.73 2.47
CA PRO A 465 -20.19 -2.13 3.07
C PRO A 465 -21.13 -3.20 3.63
N LEU A 466 -21.59 -3.05 4.87
CA LEU A 466 -22.47 -4.04 5.50
C LEU A 466 -23.81 -4.21 4.78
N THR A 467 -24.26 -3.19 4.04
CA THR A 467 -25.44 -3.26 3.17
C THR A 467 -25.21 -4.23 2.00
N ARG A 468 -23.96 -4.42 1.55
CA ARG A 468 -23.61 -5.45 0.56
C ARG A 468 -23.58 -6.86 1.13
N ILE A 469 -23.53 -7.02 2.45
CA ILE A 469 -23.54 -8.34 3.11
C ILE A 469 -24.97 -8.69 3.54
N TYR A 470 -25.62 -7.78 4.27
CA TYR A 470 -26.89 -8.02 4.95
C TYR A 470 -28.09 -7.34 4.28
N GLY A 471 -27.91 -6.51 3.25
CA GLY A 471 -29.00 -5.68 2.74
C GLY A 471 -29.52 -4.68 3.78
N GLU A 472 -30.34 -3.73 3.33
CA GLU A 472 -30.85 -2.67 4.23
C GLU A 472 -31.78 -3.20 5.32
N ALA A 473 -32.67 -4.14 4.97
CA ALA A 473 -33.69 -4.65 5.88
C ALA A 473 -33.10 -5.45 7.05
N ASN A 474 -32.23 -6.44 6.77
CA ASN A 474 -31.61 -7.21 7.85
C ASN A 474 -30.62 -6.36 8.64
N LEU A 475 -29.88 -5.44 7.99
CA LEU A 475 -28.99 -4.53 8.70
C LEU A 475 -29.76 -3.63 9.68
N ALA A 476 -30.91 -3.10 9.27
CA ALA A 476 -31.78 -2.31 10.16
C ALA A 476 -32.31 -3.15 11.33
N ARG A 477 -32.75 -4.39 11.07
CA ARG A 477 -33.21 -5.33 12.11
C ARG A 477 -32.09 -5.66 13.09
N MET A 478 -30.90 -6.01 12.62
CA MET A 478 -29.72 -6.26 13.45
C MET A 478 -29.34 -5.05 14.31
N ARG A 479 -29.42 -3.82 13.78
CA ARG A 479 -29.17 -2.60 14.57
C ARG A 479 -30.16 -2.45 15.72
N LYS A 480 -31.43 -2.87 15.54
CA LYS A 480 -32.43 -2.88 16.62
C LYS A 480 -32.10 -3.94 17.68
N VAL A 481 -31.69 -5.14 17.26
CA VAL A 481 -31.23 -6.19 18.18
C VAL A 481 -30.04 -5.71 18.99
N LYS A 482 -29.02 -5.13 18.33
CA LYS A 482 -27.81 -4.61 18.96
C LYS A 482 -28.13 -3.60 20.07
N LYS A 483 -29.04 -2.65 19.81
CA LYS A 483 -29.50 -1.69 20.82
C LYS A 483 -30.10 -2.37 22.05
N THR A 484 -30.81 -3.49 21.87
CA THR A 484 -31.46 -4.22 22.97
C THR A 484 -30.43 -5.01 23.78
N VAL A 485 -29.51 -5.68 23.10
CA VAL A 485 -28.41 -6.44 23.73
C VAL A 485 -27.47 -5.52 24.52
N ASP A 486 -27.26 -4.28 24.05
CA ASP A 486 -26.41 -3.29 24.71
C ASP A 486 -27.11 -2.50 25.83
N ALA A 487 -28.45 -2.47 25.88
CA ALA A 487 -29.24 -1.59 26.76
C ALA A 487 -29.05 -1.82 28.27
N GLY A 488 -28.27 -2.81 28.69
CA GLY A 488 -27.89 -3.07 30.08
C GLY A 488 -26.41 -2.82 30.41
N GLY A 489 -25.60 -2.35 29.46
CA GLY A 489 -24.15 -2.26 29.62
C GLY A 489 -23.50 -1.27 28.66
N CYS A 490 -23.12 -0.13 29.22
CA CYS A 490 -22.28 0.90 28.61
C CYS A 490 -22.84 1.64 27.39
N ASP A 491 -23.74 2.60 27.63
CA ASP A 491 -24.10 3.72 26.73
C ASP A 491 -22.91 4.68 26.38
N GLY A 492 -21.67 4.23 26.59
CA GLY A 492 -20.45 4.93 26.18
C GLY A 492 -19.47 4.07 25.39
N VAL A 493 -19.84 2.86 24.95
CA VAL A 493 -19.02 2.03 24.05
C VAL A 493 -19.57 2.21 22.64
N GLY A 494 -18.87 2.97 21.81
CA GLY A 494 -19.18 3.07 20.38
C GLY A 494 -19.32 1.68 19.79
N GLY A 495 -20.46 1.42 19.15
CA GLY A 495 -20.86 0.08 18.72
C GLY A 495 -19.80 -0.66 17.90
N LEU A 496 -19.84 -1.99 18.03
CA LEU A 496 -19.11 -3.04 17.30
C LEU A 496 -19.28 -3.05 15.76
N LEU A 497 -19.72 -1.95 15.14
CA LEU A 497 -19.64 -1.78 13.70
C LEU A 497 -18.26 -1.22 13.34
N PRO A 498 -17.57 -1.70 12.28
CA PRO A 498 -16.40 -0.99 11.78
C PRO A 498 -16.82 0.44 11.50
N ARG A 499 -16.26 1.41 12.24
CA ARG A 499 -16.33 2.81 11.83
C ARG A 499 -15.76 2.85 10.42
N ALA A 500 -16.60 3.15 9.44
CA ALA A 500 -16.12 3.78 8.22
C ALA A 500 -15.26 4.97 8.67
N MET A 501 -13.98 4.97 8.31
CA MET A 501 -13.20 6.19 8.39
C MET A 501 -14.00 7.28 7.66
N PRO A 502 -14.17 8.47 8.24
CA PRO A 502 -14.90 9.52 7.57
C PRO A 502 -14.12 9.87 6.30
N ALA A 503 -14.79 9.73 5.16
CA ALA A 503 -14.44 10.52 3.99
C ALA A 503 -14.46 11.98 4.42
N PHE A 504 -13.32 12.67 4.29
CA PHE A 504 -13.25 14.12 4.39
C PHE A 504 -14.06 14.71 3.22
N ARG A 505 -15.37 14.87 3.42
CA ARG A 505 -16.21 15.74 2.60
C ARG A 505 -16.68 16.89 3.48
N SER A 506 -16.04 18.03 3.24
CA SER A 506 -16.43 19.35 3.68
C SER A 506 -17.88 19.64 3.29
N THR A 507 -18.80 19.78 4.25
CA THR A 507 -19.98 20.63 4.06
C THR A 507 -20.47 21.19 5.40
N LEU A 508 -20.46 22.53 5.44
CA LEU A 508 -21.11 23.44 6.39
C LEU A 508 -22.41 22.88 7.01
N VAL A 509 -22.53 22.92 8.34
CA VAL A 509 -23.84 23.05 9.01
C VAL A 509 -23.73 24.02 10.18
N LEU A 510 -24.41 25.16 10.03
CA LEU A 510 -24.78 26.07 11.11
C LEU A 510 -25.53 25.30 12.20
N LEU A 511 -25.15 25.46 13.46
CA LEU A 511 -26.13 25.40 14.56
C LEU A 511 -25.83 26.47 15.60
N ALA A 512 -26.84 27.30 15.78
CA ALA A 512 -26.91 28.42 16.71
C ALA A 512 -26.74 27.95 18.15
N PHE A 513 -25.86 28.64 18.89
CA PHE A 513 -25.80 28.53 20.34
C PHE A 513 -26.77 29.53 20.97
N SER A 514 -27.72 28.99 21.74
CA SER A 514 -28.52 29.71 22.71
C SER A 514 -27.66 30.20 23.87
N LEU A 515 -27.90 31.44 24.27
CA LEU A 515 -27.29 32.15 25.40
C LEU A 515 -27.78 31.61 26.75
N ALA A 516 -26.87 31.38 27.69
CA ALA A 516 -26.97 31.81 29.10
C ALA A 516 -25.64 31.52 29.87
N PRO A 517 -25.32 32.26 30.95
CA PRO A 517 -23.94 32.68 31.25
C PRO A 517 -23.30 32.09 32.51
N THR A 518 -22.01 32.41 32.69
CA THR A 518 -21.13 32.30 33.89
C THR A 518 -20.50 30.92 34.11
N LEU A 519 -19.18 30.74 34.31
CA LEU A 519 -18.20 31.49 35.11
C LEU A 519 -16.83 31.63 34.41
N ALA A 520 -16.15 32.73 34.74
CA ALA A 520 -14.86 33.16 34.21
C ALA A 520 -13.66 32.42 34.83
N GLY A 521 -12.54 32.36 34.09
CA GLY A 521 -11.20 32.32 34.71
C GLY A 521 -10.14 31.39 34.10
N ALA A 522 -9.84 31.46 32.80
CA ALA A 522 -8.51 31.10 32.27
C ALA A 522 -8.29 31.76 30.90
N THR A 523 -7.46 32.80 30.83
CA THR A 523 -7.07 33.44 29.56
C THR A 523 -6.09 32.54 28.81
N SER A 524 -6.57 31.70 27.90
CA SER A 524 -5.71 31.13 26.86
C SER A 524 -5.38 32.26 25.86
N SER A 525 -4.12 32.64 25.71
CA SER A 525 -3.72 33.54 24.62
C SER A 525 -4.01 32.84 23.29
N LYS A 526 -5.09 33.23 22.60
CA LYS A 526 -5.38 32.73 21.25
C LYS A 526 -4.21 33.09 20.33
N LYS A 527 -3.57 32.09 19.71
CA LYS A 527 -2.55 32.32 18.67
C LYS A 527 -3.18 33.17 17.55
N PRO A 528 -2.46 34.17 17.00
CA PRO A 528 -3.00 35.01 15.94
C PRO A 528 -3.30 34.17 14.69
N SER A 529 -4.36 34.52 13.94
CA SER A 529 -4.65 33.86 12.67
C SER A 529 -3.59 34.22 11.62
N PRO A 530 -3.32 33.35 10.62
CA PRO A 530 -2.39 33.67 9.54
C PRO A 530 -2.68 35.02 8.84
N ALA A 531 -3.95 35.37 8.65
CA ALA A 531 -4.35 36.66 8.09
C ALA A 531 -3.94 37.86 8.98
N ALA A 532 -4.06 37.74 10.30
CA ALA A 532 -3.60 38.77 11.23
C ALA A 532 -2.07 38.91 11.20
N VAL A 533 -1.36 37.79 11.02
CA VAL A 533 0.10 37.78 10.88
C VAL A 533 0.53 38.41 9.56
N CYS A 534 -0.20 38.17 8.46
CA CYS A 534 0.02 38.85 7.18
C CYS A 534 -0.13 40.37 7.31
N ALA A 535 -1.16 40.87 8.01
CA ALA A 535 -1.32 42.30 8.27
C ALA A 535 -0.19 42.86 9.15
N GLN A 536 0.26 42.09 10.15
CA GLN A 536 1.42 42.47 10.97
C GLN A 536 2.70 42.55 10.12
N ILE A 537 2.91 41.60 9.21
CA ILE A 537 4.03 41.60 8.27
C ILE A 537 3.97 42.85 7.38
N GLN A 538 2.81 43.11 6.77
CA GLN A 538 2.61 44.26 5.89
C GLN A 538 2.95 45.60 6.57
N GLY A 539 2.64 45.75 7.86
CA GLY A 539 2.98 46.95 8.63
C GLY A 539 4.43 47.04 9.13
N ALA A 540 5.22 45.96 9.06
CA ALA A 540 6.56 45.89 9.63
C ALA A 540 7.69 45.85 8.59
N VAL A 541 7.39 45.43 7.35
CA VAL A 541 8.37 45.34 6.26
C VAL A 541 8.57 46.69 5.56
N SER A 542 9.68 46.83 4.84
CA SER A 542 10.00 48.05 4.10
C SER A 542 9.07 48.28 2.90
N ALA A 543 9.05 49.51 2.39
CA ALA A 543 8.32 49.86 1.17
C ALA A 543 8.80 49.13 -0.11
N GLN A 544 9.94 48.43 -0.05
CA GLN A 544 10.44 47.60 -1.16
C GLN A 544 9.81 46.20 -1.17
N THR A 545 9.17 45.80 -0.07
CA THR A 545 8.47 44.52 0.07
C THR A 545 7.03 44.66 -0.38
N SER A 546 6.53 43.68 -1.13
CA SER A 546 5.12 43.58 -1.49
C SER A 546 4.46 42.43 -0.73
N VAL A 547 3.22 42.66 -0.26
CA VAL A 547 2.39 41.66 0.40
C VAL A 547 1.07 41.59 -0.35
N PHE A 548 0.75 40.42 -0.89
CA PHE A 548 -0.47 40.18 -1.66
C PHE A 548 -1.40 39.24 -0.92
N PHE A 549 -2.71 39.44 -1.08
CA PHE A 549 -3.74 38.69 -0.36
C PHE A 549 -4.60 37.88 -1.35
N PRO A 550 -5.37 36.87 -0.86
CA PRO A 550 -6.25 36.08 -1.71
C PRO A 550 -7.30 36.88 -2.49
N THR A 551 -7.57 38.13 -2.12
CA THR A 551 -8.45 39.04 -2.89
C THR A 551 -7.82 39.50 -4.20
N ASP A 552 -6.51 39.35 -4.37
CA ASP A 552 -5.74 39.71 -5.58
C ASP A 552 -5.71 38.54 -6.60
N VAL A 553 -6.85 37.84 -6.77
CA VAL A 553 -6.97 36.66 -7.64
C VAL A 553 -6.64 37.03 -9.09
N GLY A 554 -5.74 36.26 -9.71
CA GLY A 554 -5.28 36.47 -11.09
C GLY A 554 -4.13 37.48 -11.23
N GLY A 555 -3.68 38.09 -10.13
CA GLY A 555 -2.51 38.96 -10.07
C GLY A 555 -1.26 38.29 -9.50
N ASN A 556 -0.37 39.08 -8.90
CA ASN A 556 0.90 38.61 -8.33
C ASN A 556 0.72 37.54 -7.24
N TYR A 557 -0.36 37.58 -6.46
CA TYR A 557 -0.67 36.54 -5.47
C TYR A 557 -0.74 35.15 -6.13
N THR A 558 -1.46 35.03 -7.25
CA THR A 558 -1.58 33.75 -7.99
C THR A 558 -0.22 33.33 -8.57
N ALA A 559 0.52 34.27 -9.16
CA ALA A 559 1.84 33.98 -9.75
C ALA A 559 2.88 33.54 -8.70
N ASP A 560 2.83 34.09 -7.48
CA ASP A 560 3.70 33.69 -6.37
C ASP A 560 3.44 32.24 -5.94
N LEU A 561 2.18 31.78 -6.01
CA LEU A 561 1.77 30.47 -5.53
C LEU A 561 1.94 29.36 -6.56
N GLU A 562 2.10 29.70 -7.84
CA GLU A 562 2.20 28.75 -8.93
C GLU A 562 3.50 27.92 -8.84
N HIS A 563 3.38 26.62 -9.09
CA HIS A 563 4.46 25.65 -9.11
C HIS A 563 4.45 24.90 -10.43
N TRP A 564 5.57 24.27 -10.77
CA TRP A 564 5.71 23.42 -11.95
C TRP A 564 4.60 22.36 -12.02
N PHE A 565 4.41 21.65 -10.90
CA PHE A 565 3.27 20.78 -10.70
C PHE A 565 2.21 21.48 -9.85
N PRO A 566 0.98 21.70 -10.35
CA PRO A 566 -0.09 22.30 -9.57
C PRO A 566 -0.48 21.47 -8.34
N SER A 567 -0.16 20.17 -8.29
CA SER A 567 -0.33 19.33 -7.07
C SER A 567 0.50 19.84 -5.89
N SER A 568 1.57 20.59 -6.14
CA SER A 568 2.40 21.21 -5.09
C SER A 568 1.92 22.58 -4.64
N SER A 569 0.99 23.22 -5.37
CA SER A 569 0.48 24.54 -5.02
C SER A 569 -0.57 24.46 -3.90
N GLN A 570 -0.52 25.39 -2.95
CA GLN A 570 -1.53 25.53 -1.90
C GLN A 570 -1.94 26.99 -1.76
N ALA A 571 -3.22 27.26 -1.55
CA ALA A 571 -3.69 28.61 -1.22
C ALA A 571 -3.11 29.04 0.13
N SER A 572 -2.57 30.26 0.20
CA SER A 572 -1.94 30.82 1.40
C SER A 572 -2.78 31.94 2.01
N ALA A 573 -2.45 32.39 3.22
CA ALA A 573 -3.10 33.55 3.82
C ALA A 573 -2.64 34.87 3.17
N CYS A 574 -1.40 34.92 2.70
CA CYS A 574 -0.82 35.97 1.88
C CYS A 574 0.47 35.44 1.24
N SER A 575 0.86 36.05 0.11
CA SER A 575 2.21 35.95 -0.41
C SER A 575 3.00 37.21 -0.10
N VAL A 576 4.30 37.05 0.16
CA VAL A 576 5.23 38.13 0.50
C VAL A 576 6.43 38.04 -0.42
N GLU A 577 6.70 39.11 -1.15
CA GLU A 577 7.92 39.31 -1.93
C GLU A 577 8.88 40.23 -1.16
N PRO A 578 9.77 39.70 -0.30
CA PRO A 578 10.73 40.51 0.44
C PRO A 578 11.65 41.31 -0.49
N GLY A 579 11.78 42.61 -0.24
CA GLY A 579 12.65 43.50 -1.02
C GLY A 579 14.12 43.46 -0.62
N SER A 580 14.44 42.94 0.57
CA SER A 580 15.80 42.93 1.12
C SER A 580 16.03 41.82 2.14
N ALA A 581 17.30 41.49 2.44
CA ALA A 581 17.64 40.55 3.52
C ALA A 581 17.17 41.04 4.91
N LYS A 582 17.04 42.37 5.10
CA LYS A 582 16.46 42.96 6.31
C LYS A 582 14.96 42.68 6.40
N ASP A 583 14.23 42.69 5.29
CA ASP A 583 12.83 42.32 5.29
C ASP A 583 12.66 40.82 5.58
N VAL A 584 13.49 39.96 5.01
CA VAL A 584 13.53 38.52 5.37
C VAL A 584 13.80 38.33 6.87
N SER A 585 14.70 39.10 7.47
CA SER A 585 14.95 39.12 8.92
C SER A 585 13.69 39.48 9.73
N THR A 586 12.97 40.52 9.30
CA THR A 586 11.70 40.90 9.91
C THR A 586 10.67 39.78 9.82
N LEU A 587 10.55 39.14 8.64
CA LEU A 587 9.62 38.03 8.41
C LEU A 587 9.89 36.86 9.36
N VAL A 588 11.12 36.32 9.39
CA VAL A 588 11.42 35.14 10.22
C VAL A 588 11.22 35.41 11.71
N LYS A 589 11.49 36.63 12.17
CA LYS A 589 11.22 37.03 13.58
C LYS A 589 9.73 37.07 13.89
N ILE A 590 8.91 37.63 13.00
CA ILE A 590 7.45 37.65 13.18
C ILE A 590 6.89 36.23 13.14
N LEU A 591 7.29 35.44 12.15
CA LEU A 591 6.84 34.05 11.97
C LEU A 591 7.25 33.17 13.15
N GLY A 592 8.49 33.30 13.63
CA GLY A 592 8.99 32.61 14.82
C GLY A 592 8.24 33.01 16.09
N LYS A 593 8.02 34.30 16.32
CA LYS A 593 7.27 34.79 17.49
C LYS A 593 5.79 34.36 17.48
N THR A 594 5.16 34.36 16.31
CA THR A 594 3.74 33.99 16.14
C THR A 594 3.52 32.50 15.97
N ARG A 595 4.61 31.72 15.75
CA ARG A 595 4.59 30.30 15.40
C ARG A 595 3.73 30.00 14.18
N THR A 596 3.76 30.88 13.19
CA THR A 596 2.95 30.77 11.97
C THR A 596 3.65 29.89 10.95
N PRO A 597 2.99 28.83 10.42
CA PRO A 597 3.52 28.06 9.30
C PRO A 597 3.84 28.95 8.11
N PHE A 598 4.95 28.69 7.43
CA PHE A 598 5.33 29.44 6.24
C PHE A 598 5.93 28.53 5.17
N ALA A 599 6.10 29.06 3.97
CA ALA A 599 6.84 28.41 2.91
C ALA A 599 7.80 29.40 2.26
N VAL A 600 8.87 28.88 1.66
CA VAL A 600 9.84 29.69 0.91
C VAL A 600 9.94 29.11 -0.48
N LYS A 601 9.64 29.93 -1.49
CA LYS A 601 9.68 29.53 -2.90
C LYS A 601 10.77 30.31 -3.64
N GLY A 602 11.68 29.58 -4.27
CA GLY A 602 12.52 30.08 -5.36
C GLY A 602 11.75 29.97 -6.68
N GLY A 603 12.20 29.09 -7.58
CA GLY A 603 11.54 28.84 -8.87
C GLY A 603 10.28 27.95 -8.84
N GLY A 604 9.97 27.26 -7.74
CA GLY A 604 8.70 26.49 -7.61
C GLY A 604 8.70 25.10 -8.28
N HIS A 605 9.86 24.46 -8.42
CA HIS A 605 10.01 23.14 -9.07
C HIS A 605 9.94 21.94 -8.10
N ALA A 606 9.68 22.17 -6.80
CA ALA A 606 9.46 21.09 -5.85
C ALA A 606 8.14 20.39 -6.16
N SER A 607 8.14 19.05 -6.20
CA SER A 607 6.97 18.24 -6.53
C SER A 607 6.20 17.72 -5.30
N ASN A 608 6.78 17.90 -4.12
CA ASN A 608 6.18 17.48 -2.85
C ASN A 608 5.19 18.54 -2.33
N PRO A 609 3.92 18.17 -2.10
CA PRO A 609 2.94 19.07 -1.50
C PRO A 609 3.41 19.59 -0.14
N GLY A 610 3.25 20.89 0.11
CA GLY A 610 3.59 21.53 1.38
C GLY A 610 5.09 21.74 1.63
N PHE A 611 5.98 21.47 0.65
CA PHE A 611 7.43 21.74 0.80
C PHE A 611 7.76 23.22 0.56
N SER A 612 7.35 23.77 -0.58
CA SER A 612 7.49 25.19 -0.94
C SER A 612 6.13 25.91 -1.05
N SER A 613 5.10 25.32 -0.45
CA SER A 613 3.75 25.88 -0.35
C SER A 613 3.18 25.70 1.06
N THR A 614 2.16 26.49 1.41
CA THR A 614 1.57 26.48 2.75
C THR A 614 0.20 27.15 2.75
N PRO A 615 -0.72 26.77 3.67
CA PRO A 615 -1.88 27.58 4.03
C PRO A 615 -1.55 28.82 4.88
N GLY A 616 -0.32 28.93 5.40
CA GLY A 616 0.15 30.06 6.20
C GLY A 616 0.69 31.22 5.35
N VAL A 617 1.90 31.69 5.65
CA VAL A 617 2.54 32.79 4.92
C VAL A 617 3.46 32.25 3.82
N HIS A 618 3.22 32.63 2.57
CA HIS A 618 4.06 32.23 1.45
C HIS A 618 5.14 33.29 1.19
N ILE A 619 6.43 32.93 1.23
CA ILE A 619 7.55 33.84 0.93
C ILE A 619 8.07 33.55 -0.48
N SER A 620 7.84 34.49 -1.40
CA SER A 620 8.30 34.44 -2.79
C SER A 620 9.65 35.15 -2.91
N MET A 621 10.71 34.42 -3.24
CA MET A 621 12.06 34.98 -3.33
C MET A 621 12.33 35.75 -4.63
N ARG A 622 11.31 35.95 -5.48
CA ARG A 622 11.43 36.46 -6.86
C ARG A 622 12.16 37.80 -7.00
N ARG A 623 12.15 38.66 -5.97
CA ARG A 623 12.89 39.93 -5.96
C ARG A 623 14.40 39.78 -5.77
N PHE A 624 14.85 38.63 -5.28
CA PHE A 624 16.28 38.29 -5.20
C PHE A 624 16.74 37.71 -6.54
N ASN A 625 16.74 38.55 -7.58
CA ASN A 625 16.96 38.17 -8.98
C ASN A 625 18.24 38.78 -9.61
N SER A 626 19.24 39.14 -8.80
CA SER A 626 20.49 39.70 -9.32
C SER A 626 21.52 38.62 -9.67
N VAL A 627 22.23 38.79 -10.78
CA VAL A 627 23.46 38.06 -11.11
C VAL A 627 24.62 39.04 -11.16
N ARG A 628 25.72 38.73 -10.46
CA ARG A 628 26.96 39.53 -10.50
C ARG A 628 28.17 38.63 -10.69
N TYR A 629 28.86 38.81 -11.81
CA TYR A 629 30.12 38.14 -12.10
C TYR A 629 31.32 38.94 -11.56
N ASP A 630 32.26 38.25 -10.91
CA ASP A 630 33.56 38.79 -10.51
C ASP A 630 34.67 37.98 -11.20
N GLU A 631 35.30 38.60 -12.19
CA GLU A 631 36.39 38.03 -12.98
C GLU A 631 37.63 37.74 -12.14
N LYS A 632 37.93 38.57 -11.13
CA LYS A 632 39.16 38.42 -10.34
C LYS A 632 39.13 37.17 -9.47
N SER A 633 37.98 36.85 -8.90
CA SER A 633 37.78 35.66 -8.09
C SER A 633 37.24 34.47 -8.88
N ALA A 634 36.91 34.65 -10.17
CA ALA A 634 36.22 33.66 -11.00
C ALA A 634 34.97 33.09 -10.30
N THR A 635 34.10 33.99 -9.84
CA THR A 635 32.85 33.63 -9.16
C THR A 635 31.66 34.43 -9.65
N ALA A 636 30.47 33.84 -9.56
CA ALA A 636 29.20 34.51 -9.79
C ALA A 636 28.36 34.49 -8.51
N LYS A 637 27.85 35.66 -8.10
CA LYS A 637 26.85 35.79 -7.05
C LYS A 637 25.46 35.88 -7.66
N VAL A 638 24.62 34.89 -7.38
CA VAL A 638 23.29 34.71 -7.96
C VAL A 638 22.22 34.77 -6.87
N GLY A 639 21.13 35.48 -7.14
CA GLY A 639 20.02 35.61 -6.19
C GLY A 639 19.16 34.34 -6.09
N ALA A 640 18.54 34.13 -4.93
CA ALA A 640 17.74 32.93 -4.63
C ALA A 640 16.39 32.85 -5.38
N GLY A 641 15.94 33.95 -5.97
CA GLY A 641 14.70 34.04 -6.74
C GLY A 641 14.84 33.65 -8.22
N LEU A 642 16.08 33.43 -8.69
CA LEU A 642 16.36 33.12 -10.08
C LEU A 642 16.01 31.68 -10.45
N ILE A 643 15.77 31.47 -11.74
CA ILE A 643 15.87 30.16 -12.40
C ILE A 643 17.20 30.05 -13.16
N TRP A 644 17.64 28.83 -13.47
CA TRP A 644 18.99 28.59 -14.00
C TRP A 644 19.23 29.18 -15.40
N ASP A 645 18.20 29.23 -16.24
CA ASP A 645 18.24 29.84 -17.57
C ASP A 645 18.53 31.35 -17.51
N GLU A 646 17.97 32.07 -16.53
CA GLU A 646 18.31 33.49 -16.29
C GLU A 646 19.78 33.66 -15.87
N VAL A 647 20.30 32.75 -15.06
CA VAL A 647 21.71 32.75 -14.64
C VAL A 647 22.63 32.52 -15.84
N TYR A 648 22.33 31.51 -16.67
CA TYR A 648 23.11 31.21 -17.87
C TYR A 648 23.07 32.38 -18.86
N ALA A 649 21.90 32.99 -19.08
CA ALA A 649 21.76 34.15 -19.94
C ALA A 649 22.58 35.35 -19.45
N ALA A 650 22.62 35.60 -18.14
CA ALA A 650 23.40 36.69 -17.56
C ALA A 650 24.92 36.47 -17.63
N LEU A 651 25.38 35.22 -17.62
CA LEU A 651 26.82 34.88 -17.66
C LEU A 651 27.35 34.67 -19.09
N ALA A 652 26.50 34.32 -20.04
CA ALA A 652 26.90 34.06 -21.43
C ALA A 652 27.72 35.21 -22.08
N PRO A 653 27.39 36.51 -21.90
CA PRO A 653 28.19 37.61 -22.44
C PRO A 653 29.62 37.69 -21.89
N HIS A 654 29.87 37.09 -20.73
CA HIS A 654 31.18 37.04 -20.08
C HIS A 654 32.01 35.80 -20.49
N GLY A 655 31.46 34.92 -21.33
CA GLY A 655 32.15 33.70 -21.78
C GLY A 655 32.37 32.68 -20.66
N VAL A 656 31.58 32.74 -19.59
CA VAL A 656 31.66 31.84 -18.44
C VAL A 656 30.31 31.23 -18.11
N ASN A 657 30.33 30.15 -17.34
CA ASN A 657 29.16 29.42 -16.87
C ASN A 657 29.38 28.89 -15.44
N VAL A 658 28.32 28.34 -14.85
CA VAL A 658 28.30 27.74 -13.50
C VAL A 658 27.71 26.34 -13.55
N VAL A 659 27.99 25.53 -12.53
CA VAL A 659 27.40 24.20 -12.37
C VAL A 659 25.96 24.34 -11.86
N GLY A 660 24.99 24.46 -12.77
CA GLY A 660 23.57 24.66 -12.48
C GLY A 660 22.65 23.57 -13.04
N GLY A 661 21.34 23.81 -13.05
CA GLY A 661 20.30 22.88 -13.52
C GLY A 661 20.40 22.49 -14.99
N ARG A 662 19.91 21.27 -15.31
CA ARG A 662 19.98 20.65 -16.64
C ARG A 662 18.84 21.04 -17.59
N VAL A 663 17.72 21.52 -17.07
CA VAL A 663 16.50 21.84 -17.84
C VAL A 663 16.00 23.25 -17.50
N PRO A 664 15.22 23.91 -18.39
CA PRO A 664 14.66 25.23 -18.15
C PRO A 664 13.75 25.30 -16.92
N GLY A 665 13.62 26.49 -16.31
CA GLY A 665 12.62 26.75 -15.26
C GLY A 665 12.95 26.23 -13.86
N VAL A 666 14.05 25.49 -13.69
CA VAL A 666 14.49 25.01 -12.38
C VAL A 666 15.02 26.18 -11.54
N GLY A 667 14.45 26.37 -10.35
CA GLY A 667 14.87 27.43 -9.42
C GLY A 667 16.23 27.18 -8.76
N VAL A 668 17.04 28.24 -8.67
CA VAL A 668 18.40 28.21 -8.12
C VAL A 668 18.42 27.72 -6.66
N ALA A 669 17.53 28.24 -5.81
CA ALA A 669 17.61 28.02 -4.37
C ALA A 669 17.39 26.56 -3.94
N GLY A 670 16.24 25.97 -4.30
CA GLY A 670 15.92 24.59 -3.91
C GLY A 670 16.90 23.59 -4.51
N PHE A 671 17.25 23.76 -5.79
CA PHE A 671 18.20 22.91 -6.48
C PHE A 671 19.58 22.93 -5.78
N SER A 672 20.13 24.11 -5.50
CA SER A 672 21.45 24.27 -4.87
C SER A 672 21.48 23.76 -3.42
N LEU A 673 20.39 23.94 -2.67
CA LEU A 673 20.29 23.49 -1.28
C LEU A 673 20.06 21.98 -1.14
N GLY A 674 19.68 21.28 -2.21
CA GLY A 674 19.52 19.82 -2.23
C GLY A 674 20.70 19.04 -2.82
N GLY A 675 21.59 19.68 -3.60
CA GLY A 675 22.80 19.03 -4.15
C GLY A 675 23.15 19.56 -5.54
N GLY A 676 22.27 19.33 -6.51
CA GLY A 676 22.34 19.87 -7.87
C GLY A 676 23.16 19.03 -8.86
N TYR A 677 22.46 18.28 -9.72
CA TYR A 677 23.05 17.60 -10.88
C TYR A 677 23.04 18.51 -12.11
N SER A 678 24.17 18.57 -12.80
CA SER A 678 24.43 19.44 -13.95
C SER A 678 24.99 18.66 -15.14
N TRP A 679 24.89 19.24 -16.33
CA TRP A 679 25.61 18.75 -17.50
C TRP A 679 27.14 18.81 -17.33
N LEU A 680 27.62 19.67 -16.43
CA LEU A 680 29.04 19.81 -16.10
C LEU A 680 29.47 18.97 -14.88
N THR A 681 28.61 18.08 -14.36
CA THR A 681 28.88 17.38 -13.10
C THR A 681 30.09 16.45 -13.17
N ASN A 682 30.30 15.75 -14.29
CA ASN A 682 31.49 14.91 -14.46
C ASN A 682 32.80 15.71 -14.48
N GLN A 683 32.76 16.99 -14.86
CA GLN A 683 33.94 17.87 -14.88
C GLN A 683 34.21 18.52 -13.52
N HIS A 684 33.15 18.94 -12.83
CA HIS A 684 33.25 19.92 -11.75
C HIS A 684 32.49 19.52 -10.47
N GLY A 685 31.89 18.32 -10.42
CA GLY A 685 31.09 17.86 -9.29
C GLY A 685 29.66 18.40 -9.27
N LEU A 686 28.99 18.24 -8.13
CA LEU A 686 27.64 18.77 -7.93
C LEU A 686 27.66 20.30 -7.78
N THR A 687 26.50 20.94 -7.90
CA THR A 687 26.39 22.39 -7.61
C THR A 687 26.89 22.73 -6.20
N VAL A 688 26.62 21.87 -5.21
CA VAL A 688 27.14 22.04 -3.85
C VAL A 688 28.67 22.02 -3.75
N ASP A 689 29.37 21.36 -4.67
CA ASP A 689 30.84 21.33 -4.71
C ASP A 689 31.45 22.66 -5.20
N ASN A 690 30.62 23.46 -5.86
CA ASN A 690 30.99 24.71 -6.51
C ASN A 690 30.57 25.95 -5.72
N LEU A 691 29.84 25.78 -4.62
CA LEU A 691 29.46 26.86 -3.71
C LEU A 691 30.66 27.34 -2.90
N VAL A 692 30.84 28.66 -2.84
CA VAL A 692 31.91 29.36 -2.12
C VAL A 692 31.34 30.14 -0.92
N ALA A 693 30.13 30.69 -1.07
CA ALA A 693 29.44 31.42 -0.01
C ALA A 693 27.92 31.35 -0.13
N PHE A 694 27.24 31.51 1.01
CA PHE A 694 25.79 31.73 1.10
C PHE A 694 25.51 33.03 1.84
N ASP A 695 24.72 33.92 1.25
CA ASP A 695 24.08 34.99 1.99
C ASP A 695 22.83 34.41 2.67
N LEU A 696 22.85 34.30 4.00
CA LEU A 696 21.84 33.61 4.79
C LEU A 696 21.21 34.55 5.80
N VAL A 697 19.88 34.52 5.91
CA VAL A 697 19.17 35.03 7.08
C VAL A 697 18.86 33.86 8.02
N LYS A 698 19.53 33.85 9.18
CA LYS A 698 19.35 32.84 10.23
C LYS A 698 17.94 32.90 10.84
N PRO A 699 17.50 31.84 11.55
CA PRO A 699 16.17 31.78 12.17
C PRO A 699 15.92 32.89 13.22
N CYS A 700 16.98 33.33 13.91
CA CYS A 700 16.95 34.50 14.82
C CYS A 700 16.85 35.87 14.08
N GLY A 701 16.88 35.85 12.74
CA GLY A 701 16.85 36.98 11.84
C GLY A 701 18.19 37.71 11.66
N GLU A 702 19.31 37.14 12.06
CA GLU A 702 20.63 37.69 11.75
C GLU A 702 21.02 37.37 10.29
N ALA A 703 21.37 38.39 9.50
CA ALA A 703 21.88 38.21 8.14
C ALA A 703 23.40 38.05 8.15
N VAL A 704 23.91 36.97 7.55
CA VAL A 704 25.33 36.60 7.56
C VAL A 704 25.79 36.08 6.19
N VAL A 705 27.09 36.15 5.94
CA VAL A 705 27.73 35.44 4.82
C VAL A 705 28.43 34.19 5.36
N VAL A 706 27.92 33.03 4.99
CA VAL A 706 28.44 31.73 5.42
C VAL A 706 29.41 31.19 4.38
N THR A 707 30.64 30.91 4.80
CA THR A 707 31.73 30.35 3.99
C THR A 707 32.41 29.24 4.77
N GLN A 708 33.25 28.45 4.11
CA GLN A 708 34.09 27.45 4.77
C GLN A 708 34.95 28.03 5.91
N LYS A 709 35.37 29.30 5.81
CA LYS A 709 36.21 29.95 6.83
C LYS A 709 35.39 30.58 7.96
N SER A 710 34.19 31.07 7.68
CA SER A 710 33.38 31.80 8.68
C SER A 710 32.55 30.90 9.58
N ASP A 711 31.90 29.85 9.06
CA ASP A 711 31.20 28.82 9.84
C ASP A 711 31.21 27.49 9.05
N PRO A 712 32.26 26.66 9.18
CA PRO A 712 32.43 25.45 8.38
C PRO A 712 31.31 24.42 8.56
N ASP A 713 30.69 24.37 9.74
CA ASP A 713 29.59 23.47 10.03
C ASP A 713 28.29 23.92 9.35
N LEU A 714 27.94 25.20 9.46
CA LEU A 714 26.76 25.73 8.79
C LEU A 714 26.94 25.72 7.26
N PHE A 715 28.16 25.99 6.78
CA PHE A 715 28.50 25.87 5.35
C PHE A 715 28.31 24.44 4.83
N PHE A 716 28.80 23.44 5.58
CA PHE A 716 28.54 22.03 5.31
C PHE A 716 27.04 21.71 5.26
N ALA A 717 26.27 22.23 6.22
CA ALA A 717 24.86 21.92 6.37
C ALA A 717 23.98 22.53 5.25
N LEU A 718 24.30 23.74 4.78
CA LEU A 718 23.60 24.38 3.66
C LEU A 718 23.85 23.67 2.32
N LYS A 719 24.95 22.93 2.21
CA LYS A 719 25.28 22.10 1.04
C LYS A 719 24.51 20.78 1.06
N GLY A 720 23.22 20.80 0.78
CA GLY A 720 22.37 19.59 0.70
C GLY A 720 21.33 19.44 1.82
N GLY A 721 21.38 20.27 2.86
CA GLY A 721 20.47 20.19 4.01
C GLY A 721 19.16 20.95 3.87
N GLY A 722 18.84 21.47 2.68
CA GLY A 722 17.60 22.19 2.41
C GLY A 722 17.47 23.51 3.18
N ASN A 723 16.22 23.91 3.46
CA ASN A 723 15.89 25.15 4.17
C ASN A 723 15.96 25.04 5.70
N ASN A 724 16.61 24.01 6.25
CA ASN A 724 16.60 23.73 7.69
C ASN A 724 17.31 24.80 8.54
N PHE A 725 18.20 25.60 7.97
CA PHE A 725 19.12 26.46 8.73
C PHE A 725 18.89 27.97 8.56
N GLY A 726 17.87 28.35 7.78
CA GLY A 726 17.52 29.74 7.51
C GLY A 726 17.07 29.94 6.07
N ILE A 727 16.91 31.20 5.66
CA ILE A 727 16.52 31.59 4.30
C ILE A 727 17.75 32.14 3.58
N VAL A 728 18.21 31.43 2.54
CA VAL A 728 19.30 31.90 1.69
C VAL A 728 18.76 32.93 0.69
N THR A 729 19.41 34.09 0.62
CA THR A 729 19.05 35.18 -0.28
C THR A 729 19.93 35.23 -1.54
N ALA A 730 21.16 34.74 -1.47
CA ALA A 730 22.06 34.63 -2.60
C ALA A 730 23.10 33.52 -2.42
N PHE A 731 23.58 32.99 -3.54
CA PHE A 731 24.60 31.94 -3.63
C PHE A 731 25.81 32.49 -4.39
N THR A 732 27.03 32.26 -3.91
CA THR A 732 28.25 32.56 -4.66
C THR A 732 28.87 31.26 -5.15
N LEU A 733 28.96 31.09 -6.47
CA LEU A 733 29.47 29.89 -7.13
C LEU A 733 30.76 30.19 -7.89
N LYS A 734 31.61 29.17 -8.03
CA LYS A 734 32.72 29.19 -8.99
C LYS A 734 32.19 29.28 -10.42
N THR A 735 32.88 30.04 -11.27
CA THR A 735 32.60 30.12 -12.71
C THR A 735 33.68 29.43 -13.52
N TYR A 736 33.29 28.85 -14.65
CA TYR A 736 34.15 28.14 -15.58
C TYR A 736 34.02 28.76 -16.97
N THR A 737 35.10 28.82 -17.74
CA THR A 737 35.04 29.25 -19.14
C THR A 737 34.07 28.35 -19.91
N GLN A 738 33.18 28.95 -20.69
CA GLN A 738 32.17 28.23 -21.46
C GLN A 738 32.20 28.67 -22.92
N GLY A 739 32.50 27.70 -23.79
CA GLY A 739 32.38 27.85 -25.23
C GLY A 739 31.06 27.28 -25.76
N GLN A 740 31.03 27.04 -27.07
CA GLN A 740 29.97 26.27 -27.73
C GLN A 740 29.98 24.82 -27.23
N VAL A 741 28.80 24.23 -27.13
CA VAL A 741 28.58 22.82 -26.79
C VAL A 741 27.99 22.08 -27.98
N TRP A 742 28.07 20.75 -27.98
CA TRP A 742 27.39 19.91 -28.94
C TRP A 742 26.39 19.01 -28.21
N GLY A 743 25.19 18.89 -28.74
CA GLY A 743 24.17 18.06 -28.13
C GLY A 743 22.76 18.42 -28.58
N GLY A 744 21.80 17.69 -28.05
CA GLY A 744 20.38 17.91 -28.28
C GLY A 744 19.54 16.69 -27.93
N LEU A 745 18.24 16.85 -28.12
CA LEU A 745 17.26 15.78 -27.99
C LEU A 745 17.28 14.87 -29.22
N VAL A 746 17.24 13.57 -28.99
CA VAL A 746 16.98 12.54 -30.00
C VAL A 746 15.82 11.67 -29.51
N VAL A 747 14.88 11.38 -30.40
CA VAL A 747 13.70 10.56 -30.10
C VAL A 747 13.74 9.30 -30.96
N TYR A 748 13.56 8.15 -30.33
CA TYR A 748 13.55 6.84 -30.97
C TYR A 748 12.18 6.18 -30.86
N THR A 749 11.90 5.26 -31.78
CA THR A 749 10.68 4.44 -31.77
C THR A 749 10.86 3.18 -30.93
N VAL A 750 9.74 2.61 -30.48
CA VAL A 750 9.70 1.40 -29.64
C VAL A 750 10.53 0.23 -30.17
N PRO A 751 10.59 -0.08 -31.49
CA PRO A 751 11.45 -1.16 -31.99
C PRO A 751 12.94 -1.00 -31.67
N ASN A 752 13.39 0.22 -31.40
CA ASN A 752 14.79 0.54 -31.07
C ASN A 752 15.07 0.55 -29.55
N ILE A 753 14.10 0.20 -28.70
CA ILE A 753 14.22 0.30 -27.23
C ILE A 753 15.39 -0.50 -26.68
N ASP A 754 15.59 -1.73 -27.16
CA ASP A 754 16.67 -2.60 -26.72
C ASP A 754 18.04 -2.10 -27.21
N ALA A 755 18.10 -1.52 -28.41
CA ALA A 755 19.32 -0.93 -28.95
C ALA A 755 19.75 0.29 -28.14
N VAL A 756 18.80 1.16 -27.78
CA VAL A 756 19.08 2.33 -26.91
C VAL A 756 19.48 1.89 -25.50
N ALA A 757 18.82 0.86 -24.94
CA ALA A 757 19.18 0.30 -23.64
C ALA A 757 20.60 -0.30 -23.63
N ALA A 758 20.98 -1.02 -24.70
CA ALA A 758 22.32 -1.57 -24.86
C ALA A 758 23.38 -0.47 -25.02
N ALA A 759 23.12 0.55 -25.85
CA ALA A 759 24.01 1.69 -26.01
C ALA A 759 24.19 2.48 -24.70
N THR A 760 23.12 2.61 -23.90
CA THR A 760 23.15 3.23 -22.57
C THR A 760 24.04 2.45 -21.60
N THR A 761 23.89 1.13 -21.54
CA THR A 761 24.73 0.24 -20.72
C THR A 761 26.20 0.37 -21.10
N LYS A 762 26.50 0.36 -22.40
CA LYS A 762 27.87 0.51 -22.92
C LYS A 762 28.43 1.87 -22.56
N PHE A 763 27.71 2.97 -22.85
CA PHE A 763 28.14 4.32 -22.49
C PHE A 763 28.46 4.43 -21.00
N SER A 764 27.55 3.96 -20.13
CA SER A 764 27.71 4.02 -18.67
C SER A 764 28.94 3.27 -18.16
N THR A 765 29.45 2.28 -18.89
CA THR A 765 30.57 1.43 -18.45
C THR A 765 31.89 1.78 -19.14
N THR A 766 31.86 2.45 -20.29
CA THR A 766 33.06 2.71 -21.10
C THR A 766 33.42 4.19 -21.22
N VAL A 767 32.50 5.12 -20.97
CA VAL A 767 32.80 6.55 -21.06
C VAL A 767 33.84 6.95 -20.01
N THR A 768 34.85 7.68 -20.44
CA THR A 768 35.91 8.21 -19.55
C THR A 768 36.13 9.70 -19.72
N ASP A 769 35.60 10.30 -20.80
CA ASP A 769 35.69 11.74 -21.03
C ASP A 769 34.67 12.47 -20.15
N PRO A 770 35.11 13.30 -19.18
CA PRO A 770 34.20 14.01 -18.29
C PRO A 770 33.33 15.04 -19.00
N LYS A 771 33.64 15.39 -20.26
CA LYS A 771 32.84 16.33 -21.06
C LYS A 771 31.59 15.71 -21.65
N ALA A 772 31.52 14.39 -21.72
CA ALA A 772 30.38 13.67 -22.26
C ALA A 772 29.36 13.35 -21.16
N ALA A 773 28.09 13.58 -21.46
CA ALA A 773 26.97 13.19 -20.60
C ALA A 773 25.76 12.79 -21.45
N ILE A 774 24.93 11.91 -20.90
CA ILE A 774 23.67 11.48 -21.52
C ILE A 774 22.54 11.47 -20.48
N LEU A 775 21.31 11.58 -20.96
CA LEU A 775 20.08 11.38 -20.20
C LEU A 775 19.05 10.62 -21.05
N PRO A 776 19.16 9.29 -21.17
CA PRO A 776 18.13 8.47 -21.79
C PRO A 776 16.94 8.27 -20.84
N SER A 777 15.75 8.47 -21.39
CA SER A 777 14.46 8.42 -20.71
C SER A 777 13.56 7.41 -21.39
N PHE A 778 13.11 6.40 -20.63
CA PHE A 778 12.14 5.40 -21.07
C PHE A 778 10.75 5.85 -20.62
N VAL A 779 9.97 6.32 -21.59
CA VAL A 779 8.73 7.07 -21.36
C VAL A 779 7.52 6.22 -21.75
N SER A 780 6.44 6.33 -21.00
CA SER A 780 5.09 5.97 -21.43
C SER A 780 4.21 7.23 -21.48
N LEU A 781 3.67 7.52 -22.66
CA LEU A 781 2.73 8.60 -22.91
C LEU A 781 1.33 8.01 -23.00
N ALA A 782 0.52 8.16 -21.95
CA ALA A 782 -0.83 7.58 -21.84
C ALA A 782 -0.88 6.08 -22.23
N GLY A 783 0.11 5.30 -21.79
CA GLY A 783 0.21 3.86 -22.08
C GLY A 783 1.02 3.52 -23.34
N VAL A 784 1.44 4.50 -24.14
CA VAL A 784 2.25 4.27 -25.35
C VAL A 784 3.73 4.48 -25.06
N PRO A 785 4.61 3.48 -25.22
CA PRO A 785 6.03 3.64 -24.96
C PRO A 785 6.72 4.52 -26.02
N VAL A 786 7.64 5.38 -25.55
CA VAL A 786 8.49 6.27 -26.35
C VAL A 786 9.87 6.35 -25.68
N ILE A 787 10.93 6.55 -26.47
CA ILE A 787 12.27 6.75 -25.92
C ILE A 787 12.74 8.16 -26.28
N SER A 788 13.07 8.93 -25.25
CA SER A 788 13.67 10.25 -25.36
C SER A 788 15.11 10.17 -24.88
N HIS A 789 16.04 10.83 -25.56
CA HIS A 789 17.45 10.78 -25.21
C HIS A 789 18.12 12.13 -25.42
N ILE A 790 18.69 12.70 -24.37
CA ILE A 790 19.46 13.94 -24.46
C ILE A 790 20.95 13.61 -24.41
N MET A 791 21.70 14.03 -25.43
CA MET A 791 23.16 13.94 -25.47
C MET A 791 23.79 15.30 -25.26
N PHE A 792 24.91 15.33 -24.53
CA PHE A 792 25.65 16.56 -24.23
C PHE A 792 27.16 16.33 -24.30
N TYR A 793 27.86 17.28 -24.91
CA TYR A 793 29.31 17.37 -24.92
C TYR A 793 29.78 18.81 -24.70
N ASP A 794 30.64 19.03 -23.70
CA ASP A 794 31.24 20.34 -23.40
C ASP A 794 32.39 20.70 -24.36
N GLY A 795 31.98 21.00 -25.59
CA GLY A 795 32.82 21.45 -26.69
C GLY A 795 32.05 21.45 -28.02
N PRO A 796 32.56 22.12 -29.06
CA PRO A 796 31.83 22.28 -30.31
C PRO A 796 31.67 20.98 -31.10
N THR A 797 32.49 19.96 -30.85
CA THR A 797 32.46 18.67 -31.56
C THR A 797 32.91 17.55 -30.63
N PRO A 798 32.12 16.47 -30.48
CA PRO A 798 32.52 15.31 -29.69
C PRO A 798 33.59 14.48 -30.43
N PRO A 799 34.54 13.85 -29.72
CA PRO A 799 35.39 12.80 -30.27
C PRO A 799 34.58 11.65 -30.88
N ALA A 800 35.11 11.04 -31.94
CA ALA A 800 34.52 9.84 -32.54
C ALA A 800 34.44 8.70 -31.51
N GLY A 801 33.40 7.88 -31.60
CA GLY A 801 33.20 6.71 -30.75
C GLY A 801 32.47 6.97 -29.43
N ILE A 802 32.22 8.23 -29.04
CA ILE A 802 31.51 8.53 -27.77
C ILE A 802 30.00 8.34 -27.92
N PHE A 803 29.41 8.89 -28.99
CA PHE A 803 27.95 8.85 -29.22
C PHE A 803 27.57 7.99 -30.44
N ASP A 804 28.54 7.37 -31.11
CA ASP A 804 28.36 6.67 -32.39
C ASP A 804 27.29 5.57 -32.31
N ASP A 805 27.23 4.81 -31.21
CA ASP A 805 26.21 3.76 -31.04
C ASP A 805 24.78 4.35 -31.01
N PHE A 806 24.59 5.53 -30.43
CA PHE A 806 23.30 6.20 -30.38
C PHE A 806 22.94 6.87 -31.70
N LEU A 807 23.93 7.43 -32.39
CA LEU A 807 23.75 8.11 -33.68
C LEU A 807 23.53 7.12 -34.85
N ALA A 808 23.93 5.86 -34.68
CA ALA A 808 23.68 4.79 -35.66
C ALA A 808 22.25 4.22 -35.59
N ILE A 809 21.53 4.43 -34.48
CA ILE A 809 20.14 3.98 -34.33
C ILE A 809 19.21 4.93 -35.09
N GLU A 810 18.29 4.38 -35.87
CA GLU A 810 17.30 5.17 -36.60
C GLU A 810 16.41 5.97 -35.61
N SER A 811 16.51 7.30 -35.67
CA SER A 811 15.72 8.23 -34.87
C SER A 811 14.59 8.85 -35.69
N VAL A 812 13.45 9.13 -35.05
CA VAL A 812 12.35 9.88 -35.69
C VAL A 812 12.54 11.39 -35.61
N GLN A 813 13.35 11.85 -34.65
CA GLN A 813 13.72 13.24 -34.48
C GLN A 813 15.12 13.33 -33.91
N SER A 814 15.93 14.25 -34.41
CA SER A 814 17.24 14.58 -33.85
C SER A 814 17.49 16.08 -33.95
N ASP A 815 17.83 16.69 -32.81
CA ASP A 815 18.28 18.08 -32.70
C ASP A 815 19.76 18.13 -32.25
N ALA A 816 20.53 17.05 -32.39
CA ALA A 816 21.94 17.06 -31.98
C ALA A 816 22.79 17.99 -32.88
N LYS A 817 23.22 19.15 -32.36
CA LYS A 817 24.06 20.12 -33.10
C LYS A 817 24.89 21.00 -32.18
N THR A 818 25.90 21.65 -32.76
CA THR A 818 26.71 22.67 -32.06
C THR A 818 25.89 23.93 -31.80
N ARG A 819 25.91 24.44 -30.57
CA ARG A 819 25.12 25.60 -30.11
C ARG A 819 25.66 26.18 -28.81
N SER A 820 25.15 27.34 -28.38
CA SER A 820 25.51 27.88 -27.07
C SER A 820 24.94 27.00 -25.95
N PHE A 821 25.54 27.03 -24.76
CA PHE A 821 25.01 26.28 -23.61
C PHE A 821 23.56 26.70 -23.29
N LEU A 822 23.24 28.00 -23.37
CA LEU A 822 21.88 28.50 -23.13
C LEU A 822 20.88 27.98 -24.17
N ASP A 823 21.25 27.95 -25.46
CA ASP A 823 20.40 27.40 -26.51
C ASP A 823 20.19 25.89 -26.35
N PHE A 824 21.17 25.17 -25.81
CA PHE A 824 21.03 23.75 -25.48
C PHE A 824 20.02 23.52 -24.36
N ILE A 825 20.13 24.26 -23.26
CA ILE A 825 19.17 24.19 -22.15
C ILE A 825 17.78 24.57 -22.64
N SER A 826 17.65 25.67 -23.37
CA SER A 826 16.35 26.19 -23.85
C SER A 826 15.65 25.26 -24.85
N ALA A 827 16.39 24.41 -25.56
CA ALA A 827 15.85 23.44 -26.49
C ALA A 827 15.44 22.10 -25.83
N THR A 828 15.73 21.93 -24.54
CA THR A 828 15.37 20.69 -23.82
C THR A 828 13.89 20.72 -23.43
N PRO A 829 13.08 19.71 -23.81
CA PRO A 829 11.64 19.72 -23.59
C PRO A 829 11.27 19.68 -22.10
N THR A 830 10.14 20.31 -21.76
CA THR A 830 9.56 20.38 -20.41
C THR A 830 8.04 20.11 -20.48
N ASP A 831 7.67 18.97 -21.07
CA ASP A 831 6.35 18.79 -21.69
C ASP A 831 5.17 18.41 -20.77
N VAL A 832 5.30 18.54 -19.45
CA VAL A 832 4.21 18.21 -18.50
C VAL A 832 3.89 19.33 -17.50
N GLY A 833 4.36 20.55 -17.77
CA GLY A 833 3.97 21.73 -16.99
C GLY A 833 2.45 21.89 -16.95
N GLY A 834 1.90 22.06 -15.74
CA GLY A 834 0.45 22.19 -15.53
C GLY A 834 -0.30 20.88 -15.26
N ALA A 835 0.34 19.72 -15.42
CA ALA A 835 -0.19 18.44 -14.93
C ALA A 835 0.13 18.24 -13.44
N ARG A 836 -0.63 17.39 -12.74
CA ARG A 836 -0.20 16.90 -11.42
C ARG A 836 1.01 16.00 -11.63
N GLY A 837 1.92 15.93 -10.67
CA GLY A 837 3.06 15.05 -10.83
C GLY A 837 3.99 14.98 -9.63
N ALA A 838 4.95 14.06 -9.74
CA ALA A 838 5.94 13.78 -8.72
C ALA A 838 7.26 13.31 -9.31
N PHE A 839 8.31 13.44 -8.48
CA PHE A 839 9.59 12.78 -8.71
C PHE A 839 9.76 11.69 -7.65
N HIS A 840 10.48 10.64 -7.99
CA HIS A 840 11.07 9.71 -7.04
C HIS A 840 12.41 9.22 -7.59
N SER A 841 13.26 8.59 -6.77
CA SER A 841 14.55 8.14 -7.27
C SER A 841 15.06 6.93 -6.50
N ILE A 842 15.84 6.11 -7.21
CA ILE A 842 16.64 5.01 -6.70
C ILE A 842 18.12 5.28 -6.96
N SER A 843 18.96 4.86 -6.02
CA SER A 843 20.42 4.95 -6.09
C SER A 843 21.00 3.58 -6.44
N LEU A 844 21.70 3.49 -7.56
CA LEU A 844 22.27 2.26 -8.13
C LEU A 844 23.80 2.36 -8.18
N LEU A 845 24.52 1.24 -8.16
CA LEU A 845 25.96 1.21 -8.40
C LEU A 845 26.30 1.09 -9.88
N GLN A 846 25.41 0.48 -10.66
CA GLN A 846 25.62 0.22 -12.08
C GLN A 846 24.28 0.05 -12.81
N TYR A 847 24.26 0.43 -14.08
CA TYR A 847 23.19 0.13 -15.02
C TYR A 847 23.55 -1.11 -15.84
N THR A 848 23.20 -2.29 -15.32
CA THR A 848 23.40 -3.56 -16.03
C THR A 848 22.38 -3.73 -17.16
N SER A 849 22.63 -4.64 -18.11
CA SER A 849 21.64 -4.96 -19.14
C SER A 849 20.32 -5.48 -18.55
N THR A 850 20.38 -6.24 -17.46
CA THR A 850 19.18 -6.76 -16.78
C THR A 850 18.42 -5.64 -16.08
N MET A 851 19.10 -4.71 -15.41
CA MET A 851 18.50 -3.50 -14.86
C MET A 851 17.83 -2.64 -15.94
N MET A 852 18.50 -2.44 -17.09
CA MET A 852 17.93 -1.68 -18.20
C MET A 852 16.68 -2.36 -18.78
N ALA A 853 16.68 -3.68 -18.93
CA ALA A 853 15.50 -4.43 -19.34
C ALA A 853 14.35 -4.32 -18.32
N ALA A 854 14.67 -4.30 -17.02
CA ALA A 854 13.67 -4.10 -15.98
C ALA A 854 13.08 -2.70 -15.99
N ILE A 855 13.90 -1.66 -16.24
CA ILE A 855 13.42 -0.28 -16.42
C ILE A 855 12.43 -0.21 -17.58
N VAL A 856 12.76 -0.79 -18.73
CA VAL A 856 11.85 -0.87 -19.88
C VAL A 856 10.53 -1.59 -19.53
N ASN A 857 10.62 -2.71 -18.80
CA ASN A 857 9.43 -3.46 -18.38
C ASN A 857 8.58 -2.66 -17.38
N GLU A 858 9.19 -1.98 -16.41
CA GLU A 858 8.51 -1.12 -15.45
C GLU A 858 7.82 0.06 -16.15
N THR A 859 8.45 0.68 -17.16
CA THR A 859 7.82 1.71 -18.03
C THR A 859 6.55 1.18 -18.68
N ASN A 860 6.63 0.00 -19.31
CA ASN A 860 5.49 -0.59 -20.02
C ASN A 860 4.38 -1.02 -19.06
N PHE A 861 4.74 -1.68 -17.95
CA PHE A 861 3.80 -2.19 -16.96
C PHE A 861 3.00 -1.06 -16.31
N TRP A 862 3.67 -0.10 -15.68
CA TRP A 862 2.99 0.99 -14.98
C TRP A 862 2.30 1.95 -15.95
N GLY A 863 2.92 2.20 -17.11
CA GLY A 863 2.30 3.01 -18.16
C GLY A 863 0.96 2.44 -18.62
N THR A 864 0.90 1.12 -18.85
CA THR A 864 -0.35 0.44 -19.25
C THR A 864 -1.34 0.34 -18.11
N LEU A 865 -0.89 -0.06 -16.91
CA LEU A 865 -1.74 -0.29 -15.75
C LEU A 865 -2.42 0.99 -15.25
N LEU A 866 -1.69 2.10 -15.25
CA LEU A 866 -2.15 3.36 -14.65
C LEU A 866 -2.77 4.33 -15.67
N ALA A 867 -2.67 4.06 -16.98
CA ALA A 867 -3.31 4.89 -18.01
C ALA A 867 -4.83 5.05 -17.78
N PRO A 868 -5.62 4.00 -17.46
CA PRO A 868 -7.04 4.17 -17.12
C PRO A 868 -7.29 5.00 -15.86
N SER A 869 -6.29 5.13 -14.98
CA SER A 869 -6.34 5.92 -13.74
C SER A 869 -5.81 7.35 -13.91
N GLY A 870 -5.58 7.79 -15.16
CA GLY A 870 -5.29 9.18 -15.49
C GLY A 870 -3.80 9.56 -15.53
N VAL A 871 -2.87 8.59 -15.55
CA VAL A 871 -1.46 8.85 -15.88
C VAL A 871 -1.36 9.28 -17.34
N THR A 872 -0.71 10.43 -17.57
CA THR A 872 -0.49 10.98 -18.91
C THR A 872 0.97 10.87 -19.34
N PHE A 873 1.89 10.87 -18.37
CA PHE A 873 3.31 10.79 -18.62
C PHE A 873 3.98 10.00 -17.49
N LEU A 874 4.83 9.05 -17.86
CA LEU A 874 5.61 8.26 -16.92
C LEU A 874 7.00 8.10 -17.52
N SER A 875 8.05 8.55 -16.84
CA SER A 875 9.43 8.39 -17.29
C SER A 875 10.32 7.76 -16.24
N TYR A 876 11.26 6.94 -16.71
CA TYR A 876 12.46 6.55 -15.99
C TYR A 876 13.67 7.16 -16.69
N ASP A 877 14.28 8.16 -16.05
CA ASP A 877 15.44 8.87 -16.58
C ASP A 877 16.72 8.27 -15.98
N VAL A 878 17.52 7.65 -16.84
CA VAL A 878 18.75 6.98 -16.48
C VAL A 878 19.88 8.00 -16.49
N GLU A 879 20.55 8.20 -15.35
CA GLU A 879 21.58 9.24 -15.22
C GLU A 879 22.96 8.64 -14.93
N PRO A 880 23.69 8.18 -15.95
CA PRO A 880 25.04 7.68 -15.75
C PRO A 880 26.01 8.85 -15.53
N PHE A 881 26.85 8.72 -14.51
CA PHE A 881 27.92 9.65 -14.19
C PHE A 881 29.24 8.88 -14.05
N LEU A 882 30.36 9.60 -14.17
CA LEU A 882 31.66 9.01 -13.88
C LEU A 882 31.75 8.67 -12.38
N PRO A 883 32.49 7.61 -11.99
CA PRO A 883 32.68 7.25 -10.58
C PRO A 883 33.16 8.43 -9.71
N SER A 884 33.94 9.33 -10.30
CA SER A 884 34.45 10.54 -9.63
C SER A 884 33.39 11.55 -9.18
N ILE A 885 32.10 11.39 -9.50
CA ILE A 885 31.02 12.38 -9.26
C ILE A 885 31.04 13.01 -7.87
N TYR A 886 31.35 12.25 -6.81
CA TYR A 886 31.31 12.75 -5.43
C TYR A 886 32.68 13.20 -4.87
N THR A 887 33.74 13.16 -5.68
CA THR A 887 35.12 13.43 -5.27
C THR A 887 35.59 14.88 -5.51
N HIS A 888 34.79 15.70 -6.21
CA HIS A 888 35.21 17.04 -6.68
C HIS A 888 35.19 18.15 -5.60
N GLY A 889 34.62 17.90 -4.42
CA GLY A 889 34.35 18.96 -3.45
C GLY A 889 34.56 18.57 -1.99
N LEU A 890 34.51 19.60 -1.13
CA LEU A 890 34.51 19.43 0.33
C LEU A 890 33.26 18.67 0.80
N PRO A 891 33.33 18.01 1.97
CA PRO A 891 32.16 17.39 2.61
C PRO A 891 30.92 18.29 2.62
N SER A 892 29.76 17.67 2.48
CA SER A 892 28.45 18.32 2.37
C SER A 892 27.39 17.46 3.04
N ALA A 893 26.22 18.03 3.31
CA ALA A 893 25.09 17.28 3.86
C ALA A 893 24.62 16.17 2.89
N PHE A 894 24.53 16.49 1.60
CA PHE A 894 24.32 15.53 0.51
C PHE A 894 25.45 15.68 -0.55
N PRO A 895 26.02 14.58 -1.06
CA PRO A 895 25.81 13.19 -0.62
C PRO A 895 26.45 12.94 0.76
N ALA A 896 25.94 11.94 1.47
CA ALA A 896 26.44 11.62 2.81
C ALA A 896 27.84 11.01 2.80
N ALA A 897 28.07 10.08 1.86
CA ALA A 897 29.35 9.48 1.59
C ALA A 897 29.96 10.08 0.31
N ARG A 898 31.27 10.32 0.34
CA ARG A 898 32.05 10.82 -0.81
C ARG A 898 33.11 9.82 -1.29
N SER A 899 33.06 8.59 -0.76
CA SER A 899 33.94 7.48 -1.12
C SER A 899 33.27 6.57 -2.16
N GLU A 900 34.08 5.93 -3.00
CA GLU A 900 33.64 4.92 -3.96
C GLU A 900 33.09 3.65 -3.28
N PRO A 901 32.13 2.94 -3.90
CA PRO A 901 31.58 3.23 -5.23
C PRO A 901 30.49 4.33 -5.21
N ALA A 902 30.51 5.22 -6.21
CA ALA A 902 29.50 6.28 -6.34
C ALA A 902 28.13 5.73 -6.78
N TYR A 903 27.08 6.20 -6.11
CA TYR A 903 25.70 5.90 -6.50
C TYR A 903 25.25 6.75 -7.70
N LEU A 904 24.73 6.07 -8.71
CA LEU A 904 24.11 6.61 -9.91
C LEU A 904 22.59 6.74 -9.68
N PRO A 905 21.99 7.92 -9.92
CA PRO A 905 20.56 8.11 -9.71
C PRO A 905 19.75 7.68 -10.94
N LEU A 906 18.70 6.89 -10.70
CA LEU A 906 17.61 6.69 -11.65
C LEU A 906 16.43 7.51 -11.17
N ASN A 907 15.97 8.45 -11.99
CA ASN A 907 14.85 9.34 -11.66
C ASN A 907 13.53 8.77 -12.22
N LEU A 908 12.50 8.75 -11.40
CA LEU A 908 11.12 8.50 -11.81
C LEU A 908 10.43 9.86 -11.91
N TYR A 909 9.97 10.22 -13.09
CA TYR A 909 9.27 11.48 -13.37
C TYR A 909 7.89 11.19 -13.93
N TRP A 910 6.87 11.31 -13.08
CA TRP A 910 5.50 10.88 -13.41
C TRP A 910 4.54 12.05 -13.32
N ALA A 911 3.58 12.11 -14.25
CA ALA A 911 2.51 13.10 -14.28
C ALA A 911 1.15 12.47 -14.60
N TRP A 912 0.11 13.02 -13.97
CA TRP A 912 -1.27 12.55 -14.04
C TRP A 912 -2.26 13.71 -13.91
N THR A 913 -3.55 13.40 -14.01
CA THR A 913 -4.60 14.40 -14.23
C THR A 913 -5.45 14.70 -13.00
N THR A 914 -5.79 13.70 -12.18
CA THR A 914 -6.81 13.86 -11.14
C THR A 914 -6.24 13.76 -9.71
N PRO A 915 -6.71 14.59 -8.76
CA PRO A 915 -6.27 14.51 -7.36
C PRO A 915 -6.71 13.21 -6.66
N GLU A 916 -7.79 12.58 -7.12
CA GLU A 916 -8.30 11.32 -6.53
C GLU A 916 -7.31 10.16 -6.64
N THR A 917 -6.35 10.24 -7.58
CA THR A 917 -5.36 9.20 -7.82
C THR A 917 -3.97 9.55 -7.32
N ASP A 918 -3.77 10.69 -6.63
CA ASP A 918 -2.46 11.10 -6.08
C ASP A 918 -1.82 9.98 -5.24
N GLU A 919 -2.56 9.42 -4.28
CA GLU A 919 -2.05 8.35 -3.41
C GLU A 919 -1.74 7.06 -4.19
N LEU A 920 -2.54 6.74 -5.20
CA LEU A 920 -2.27 5.61 -6.09
C LEU A 920 -0.93 5.81 -6.82
N MET A 921 -0.66 7.01 -7.33
CA MET A 921 0.58 7.31 -8.04
C MET A 921 1.78 7.25 -7.10
N TYR A 922 1.69 7.84 -5.91
CA TYR A 922 2.77 7.75 -4.91
C TYR A 922 3.07 6.31 -4.51
N ASP A 923 2.05 5.49 -4.26
CA ASP A 923 2.22 4.08 -3.92
C ASP A 923 2.82 3.26 -5.06
N ALA A 924 2.42 3.54 -6.31
CA ALA A 924 3.00 2.90 -7.48
C ALA A 924 4.48 3.28 -7.68
N MET A 925 4.85 4.55 -7.51
CA MET A 925 6.25 5.00 -7.56
C MET A 925 7.11 4.32 -6.49
N ARG A 926 6.62 4.22 -5.24
CA ARG A 926 7.32 3.51 -4.15
C ARG A 926 7.47 2.03 -4.47
N THR A 927 6.43 1.40 -5.02
CA THR A 927 6.46 -0.02 -5.41
C THR A 927 7.49 -0.27 -6.50
N SER A 928 7.52 0.58 -7.53
CA SER A 928 8.52 0.49 -8.59
C SER A 928 9.94 0.65 -8.07
N VAL A 929 10.20 1.67 -7.24
CA VAL A 929 11.51 1.87 -6.60
C VAL A 929 11.90 0.66 -5.75
N ALA A 930 10.98 0.11 -4.96
CA ALA A 930 11.25 -1.08 -4.16
C ALA A 930 11.61 -2.30 -5.04
N ARG A 931 10.88 -2.53 -6.15
CA ARG A 931 11.16 -3.62 -7.10
C ARG A 931 12.52 -3.49 -7.76
N LEU A 932 12.83 -2.30 -8.31
CA LEU A 932 14.12 -2.04 -8.94
C LEU A 932 15.27 -2.12 -7.92
N THR A 933 15.04 -1.72 -6.67
CA THR A 933 16.02 -1.88 -5.58
C THR A 933 16.28 -3.36 -5.29
N GLN A 934 15.24 -4.18 -5.19
CA GLN A 934 15.41 -5.62 -4.97
C GLN A 934 16.13 -6.31 -6.14
N LEU A 935 15.86 -5.89 -7.38
CA LEU A 935 16.59 -6.38 -8.53
C LEU A 935 18.08 -6.00 -8.45
N ALA A 936 18.40 -4.75 -8.10
CA ALA A 936 19.78 -4.32 -7.94
C ALA A 936 20.52 -5.15 -6.87
N ILE A 937 19.86 -5.45 -5.74
CA ILE A 937 20.40 -6.35 -4.71
C ILE A 937 20.64 -7.76 -5.27
N ALA A 938 19.67 -8.30 -6.02
CA ALA A 938 19.79 -9.63 -6.64
C ALA A 938 20.92 -9.71 -7.67
N GLU A 939 21.25 -8.59 -8.32
CA GLU A 939 22.42 -8.45 -9.20
C GLU A 939 23.74 -8.24 -8.46
N GLY A 940 23.72 -8.24 -7.13
CA GLY A 940 24.91 -8.08 -6.29
C GLY A 940 25.33 -6.63 -6.04
N GLN A 941 24.47 -5.64 -6.29
CA GLN A 941 24.73 -4.24 -5.95
C GLN A 941 24.53 -4.02 -4.45
N VAL A 942 25.55 -4.36 -3.65
CA VAL A 942 25.47 -4.30 -2.18
C VAL A 942 25.29 -2.86 -1.68
N GLY A 943 24.34 -2.64 -0.76
CA GLY A 943 24.14 -1.36 -0.07
C GLY A 943 23.16 -0.40 -0.75
N VAL A 944 22.62 -0.73 -1.93
CA VAL A 944 21.62 0.10 -2.64
C VAL A 944 20.30 0.28 -1.88
N ASP A 945 19.96 -0.66 -1.00
CA ASP A 945 18.79 -0.64 -0.11
C ASP A 945 18.91 0.35 1.05
N THR A 946 20.13 0.76 1.39
CA THR A 946 20.43 1.76 2.42
C THR A 946 21.08 3.02 1.84
N ALA A 947 21.31 3.05 0.53
CA ALA A 947 21.89 4.17 -0.18
C ALA A 947 21.06 5.45 -0.02
N VAL A 948 21.77 6.57 0.04
CA VAL A 948 21.13 7.88 0.11
C VAL A 948 20.49 8.23 -1.23
N VAL A 949 19.25 8.68 -1.18
CA VAL A 949 18.44 9.14 -2.31
C VAL A 949 18.61 10.65 -2.45
N TYR A 950 18.65 11.14 -3.70
CA TYR A 950 18.79 12.55 -3.97
C TYR A 950 17.57 13.34 -3.45
N PRO A 951 17.72 14.29 -2.50
CA PRO A 951 16.59 14.93 -1.84
C PRO A 951 15.71 15.77 -2.76
N ASN A 952 16.22 16.26 -3.89
CA ASN A 952 15.38 17.01 -4.84
C ASN A 952 14.46 16.12 -5.68
N TYR A 953 14.67 14.79 -5.68
CA TYR A 953 13.77 13.81 -6.30
C TYR A 953 12.98 12.99 -5.28
N ALA A 954 13.42 12.91 -4.03
CA ALA A 954 12.78 12.08 -3.02
C ALA A 954 11.33 12.49 -2.73
N LEU A 955 10.44 11.50 -2.56
CA LEU A 955 9.06 11.74 -2.11
C LEU A 955 9.05 12.26 -0.67
N PHE A 956 8.03 13.03 -0.33
CA PHE A 956 7.90 13.78 0.93
C PHE A 956 8.04 12.94 2.21
N ASP A 957 7.74 11.65 2.15
CA ASP A 957 7.80 10.70 3.28
C ASP A 957 9.07 9.83 3.28
N THR A 958 10.03 10.12 2.39
CA THR A 958 11.33 9.43 2.38
C THR A 958 12.03 9.61 3.74
N PRO A 959 12.44 8.52 4.42
CA PRO A 959 13.12 8.61 5.71
C PRO A 959 14.39 9.46 5.64
N LEU A 960 14.65 10.27 6.67
CA LEU A 960 15.82 11.17 6.69
C LEU A 960 17.14 10.41 6.65
N GLU A 961 17.17 9.19 7.18
CA GLU A 961 18.29 8.25 7.11
C GLU A 961 18.61 7.91 5.65
N ARG A 962 17.58 7.80 4.80
CA ARG A 962 17.73 7.59 3.35
C ARG A 962 18.06 8.87 2.59
N ILE A 963 18.08 10.05 3.23
CA ILE A 963 18.50 11.31 2.60
C ILE A 963 19.91 11.70 3.04
N TYR A 964 20.16 11.68 4.35
CA TYR A 964 21.36 12.21 4.97
C TYR A 964 22.32 11.13 5.48
N GLY A 965 21.92 9.86 5.51
CA GLY A 965 22.76 8.75 5.98
C GLY A 965 23.47 9.06 7.30
N GLY A 966 24.79 8.79 7.34
CA GLY A 966 25.64 9.07 8.50
C GLY A 966 25.72 10.55 8.93
N ASN A 967 25.32 11.50 8.07
CA ASN A 967 25.37 12.93 8.40
C ASN A 967 24.18 13.40 9.25
N LEU A 968 23.13 12.58 9.40
CA LEU A 968 21.89 12.98 10.10
C LEU A 968 22.15 13.48 11.53
N GLY A 969 23.01 12.77 12.28
CA GLY A 969 23.38 13.18 13.65
C GLY A 969 24.07 14.54 13.70
N ARG A 970 25.01 14.79 12.78
CA ARG A 970 25.72 16.08 12.67
C ARG A 970 24.77 17.21 12.30
N LEU A 971 23.87 16.99 11.34
CA LEU A 971 22.87 17.97 10.91
C LEU A 971 21.92 18.36 12.04
N ARG A 972 21.44 17.39 12.83
CA ARG A 972 20.64 17.66 14.05
C ARG A 972 21.40 18.49 15.07
N GLY A 973 22.70 18.24 15.26
CA GLY A 973 23.56 19.05 16.12
C GLY A 973 23.65 20.51 15.67
N ILE A 974 23.90 20.71 14.37
CA ILE A 974 23.98 22.06 13.77
C ILE A 974 22.62 22.77 13.84
N LYS A 975 21.53 22.03 13.60
CA LYS A 975 20.16 22.54 13.71
C LYS A 975 19.87 23.08 15.11
N ARG A 976 20.23 22.35 16.17
CA ARG A 976 20.06 22.83 17.56
C ARG A 976 20.86 24.09 17.85
N ARG A 977 22.05 24.24 17.24
CA ARG A 977 22.89 25.44 17.39
C ARG A 977 22.32 26.66 16.66
N VAL A 978 21.80 26.48 15.45
CA VAL A 978 21.41 27.57 14.55
C VAL A 978 19.93 27.94 14.68
N ASP A 979 19.08 26.98 15.01
CA ASP A 979 17.62 27.12 15.16
C ASP A 979 17.11 26.51 16.48
N PRO A 980 17.60 26.98 17.65
CA PRO A 980 17.20 26.40 18.95
C PRO A 980 15.70 26.55 19.24
N GLU A 981 15.04 27.52 18.64
CA GLU A 981 13.59 27.77 18.78
C GLU A 981 12.75 27.01 17.73
N GLY A 982 13.38 26.29 16.81
CA GLY A 982 12.69 25.52 15.77
C GLY A 982 11.80 26.38 14.87
N VAL A 983 12.24 27.57 14.48
CA VAL A 983 11.50 28.48 13.58
C VAL A 983 11.43 27.89 12.16
N MET A 984 12.53 27.34 11.64
CA MET A 984 12.53 26.72 10.30
C MET A 984 11.81 25.36 10.29
N GLY A 985 11.44 24.84 11.46
CA GLY A 985 10.48 23.74 11.59
C GLY A 985 9.03 24.13 11.27
N LEU A 986 8.73 25.44 11.19
CA LEU A 986 7.44 25.96 10.73
C LEU A 986 7.37 26.07 9.20
N ALA A 987 8.51 25.95 8.51
CA ALA A 987 8.57 25.86 7.06
C ALA A 987 8.36 24.42 6.60
N GLY A 988 7.92 24.20 5.36
CA GLY A 988 7.88 22.89 4.70
C GLY A 988 9.25 22.33 4.31
N GLY A 989 9.31 21.05 3.88
CA GLY A 989 10.52 20.33 3.48
C GLY A 989 10.88 19.16 4.40
N PHE A 990 11.96 18.42 4.11
CA PHE A 990 12.52 17.41 5.03
C PHE A 990 13.06 18.09 6.30
N LYS A 991 12.54 17.75 7.49
CA LYS A 991 12.88 18.41 8.77
C LYS A 991 13.67 17.53 9.72
N LEU A 992 14.75 18.10 10.27
CA LEU A 992 15.76 17.44 11.12
C LEU A 992 15.36 17.22 12.58
#